data_AF-A0A6P1M8I8-F1
#
_entry.id   AF-A0A6P1M8I8-F1
#
_cell.length_a   1.000
_cell.length_b   1.000
_cell.length_c   1.000
_cell.angle_alpha   90.00
_cell.angle_beta   90.00
_cell.angle_gamma   90.00
#
_symmetry.space_group_name_H-M   'P 1'
#
loop_
_entity.id
_entity.type
_entity.pdbx_description
1 polymer ?
#
loop_
_entity_poly.entity_id
_entity_poly.type
_entity_poly.pdbx_seq_one_letter_code
_entity_poly.pdbx_strand_id
1 'polypeptide(L)'
;MVKKAVLFRGASLLCLTLAGWICSAPISGPGAKVESLSGATVEMFVPGVEIFSNRRFTLAECPDFLNGIPFFQEDINTSSFRVLKDGVITVLTPESDHFKSAQFQALETSGFTRVEEPPLFQLFGDSPANKVRIYQKSVKAGADYTFGKWVVVLGFEDEQIAQINAKKTALADALKSAASGPGAGLELTGGYEADCVDVFTPGVKLFSNRDFVLNECPESLAGQLFLRGNINGDKFNVVRDGTLTVLTPESDQFSSAQGGALMQEGFQRVAEPQLFQLFGDLSANKVGIYSKKVTAGEQYAFGKWTIVLGFAVAEPWKPKPWNENEGEVLYNGIQLPEVWPPEHIDPRSKKPMPVPYLDYPPEVIPIDVGRQLLVDDFLIEKTDLQRTFHYPEKYEGNPVLKPENDLEDGAGSGWAGATPKSGGLWWDPDAQLFKLWYEAGWLGTICYATSKDGIHWDRPETDVLSGYNQVLPFGLKPDSWTVVRDWWTKDPDAKYKIFVRGPGGKPEGAMCFESPDGIHFGDYTMSGVMGDRSTMFYNPFRKKWVYSLRSSFRGRSRHYWEADDFIDGCKWPDFDLKGASWEKGQPVIWAASDELDPEDVEVKQGTQLYNLDAVAYESIMLGFYQIWRGPHNHQCFGVPKITELNFAYSRDGFHWARPDRNTAIESSREAGTWDRGYVQSLGNICVLRGDKIWFYYSGFAGDESRPKGGMYANSAMGLATLRRDGFASMDTRLSGELLTRPVTFSGKYLFVNADVPDGSLQADVLDQNGNVVAETVAFTGDSTIQMMSLSNGSDLSALEGQPVRFRFKLDNGALYSFWVSKDESGRSDGYVAGGGPGYDGGIDTVGAAALSAEKEFSNR
;
A
#
# COMPACT_ATOMS: atom_id res chain seq x y z
N MET A 1 -34.77 24.11 12.07
CA MET A 1 -35.83 23.59 11.19
C MET A 1 -35.12 23.18 9.90
N VAL A 2 -35.07 21.94 9.42
CA VAL A 2 -35.88 20.73 9.55
C VAL A 2 -34.93 19.51 9.60
N LYS A 3 -35.20 18.57 10.52
CA LYS A 3 -34.55 17.27 10.68
C LYS A 3 -34.96 16.30 9.56
N LYS A 4 -34.07 15.38 9.16
CA LYS A 4 -34.34 13.98 8.74
C LYS A 4 -32.98 13.26 8.68
N ALA A 5 -32.50 12.59 9.74
CA ALA A 5 -32.92 11.28 10.25
C ALA A 5 -32.82 10.16 9.18
N VAL A 6 -31.62 9.61 9.08
CA VAL A 6 -31.31 8.30 8.50
C VAL A 6 -31.86 7.24 9.46
N LEU A 7 -32.65 6.30 8.94
CA LEU A 7 -33.17 5.17 9.68
C LEU A 7 -32.90 3.91 8.83
N PHE A 8 -31.83 3.21 9.19
CA PHE A 8 -31.60 1.82 8.79
C PHE A 8 -32.55 0.91 9.56
N ARG A 9 -33.34 0.11 8.84
CA ARG A 9 -33.87 -1.17 9.35
C ARG A 9 -33.86 -2.19 8.21
N GLY A 10 -33.26 -3.34 8.49
CA GLY A 10 -33.05 -4.42 7.54
C GLY A 10 -34.25 -5.31 7.27
N ALA A 11 -33.96 -6.33 6.45
CA ALA A 11 -34.71 -7.54 6.15
C ALA A 11 -36.15 -7.37 5.60
N SER A 12 -36.31 -7.63 4.30
CA SER A 12 -37.05 -8.81 3.81
C SER A 12 -37.22 -8.74 2.30
N LEU A 13 -36.58 -9.69 1.63
CA LEU A 13 -36.86 -10.10 0.26
C LEU A 13 -38.18 -10.88 0.29
N LEU A 14 -39.28 -10.35 -0.26
CA LEU A 14 -40.29 -11.06 -1.06
C LEU A 14 -41.51 -10.18 -1.39
N CYS A 15 -41.96 -10.30 -2.64
CA CYS A 15 -43.30 -9.96 -3.15
C CYS A 15 -43.76 -8.50 -3.14
N LEU A 16 -43.57 -7.82 -4.27
CA LEU A 16 -44.53 -6.85 -4.80
C LEU A 16 -44.64 -7.01 -6.33
N THR A 17 -45.65 -7.80 -6.69
CA THR A 17 -46.48 -7.80 -7.91
C THR A 17 -46.16 -6.84 -9.05
N LEU A 18 -45.94 -7.44 -10.23
CA LEU A 18 -46.29 -6.90 -11.55
C LEU A 18 -47.66 -6.22 -11.53
N ALA A 19 -47.72 -4.90 -11.72
CA ALA A 19 -48.78 -4.19 -12.43
C ALA A 19 -48.46 -2.69 -12.51
N GLY A 20 -48.11 -2.23 -13.70
CA GLY A 20 -48.11 -0.80 -14.03
C GLY A 20 -46.97 -0.41 -14.96
N TRP A 21 -47.33 -0.02 -16.18
CA TRP A 21 -46.48 0.52 -17.25
C TRP A 21 -45.71 -0.54 -18.05
N ILE A 22 -46.42 -1.23 -18.94
CA ILE A 22 -45.82 -1.71 -20.18
C ILE A 22 -45.57 -0.45 -21.03
N CYS A 23 -44.45 0.22 -20.81
CA CYS A 23 -43.84 1.00 -21.89
C CYS A 23 -43.39 -0.04 -22.92
N SER A 24 -43.97 0.00 -24.12
CA SER A 24 -43.38 -0.68 -25.27
C SER A 24 -41.90 -0.31 -25.32
N ALA A 25 -40.99 -1.30 -25.33
CA ALA A 25 -39.57 -1.01 -25.46
C ALA A 25 -39.36 -0.09 -26.68
N PRO A 26 -38.54 0.97 -26.57
CA PRO A 26 -38.29 1.94 -27.65
C PRO A 26 -37.77 1.30 -28.95
N ILE A 27 -37.23 0.09 -28.83
CA ILE A 27 -36.72 -0.74 -29.90
C ILE A 27 -37.75 -1.86 -30.15
N SER A 28 -38.24 -1.95 -31.38
CA SER A 28 -39.23 -2.95 -31.77
C SER A 28 -38.73 -3.91 -32.86
N GLY A 29 -39.12 -5.19 -32.78
CA GLY A 29 -38.86 -6.22 -33.79
C GLY A 29 -37.57 -7.05 -33.58
N PRO A 30 -37.44 -8.20 -34.28
CA PRO A 30 -36.23 -9.01 -34.24
C PRO A 30 -35.08 -8.31 -34.97
N GLY A 31 -33.89 -8.32 -34.39
CA GLY A 31 -32.69 -7.73 -34.98
C GLY A 31 -32.35 -8.35 -36.34
N ALA A 32 -31.87 -7.55 -37.29
CA ALA A 32 -31.31 -8.08 -38.53
C ALA A 32 -29.94 -8.71 -38.27
N LYS A 33 -29.50 -9.67 -39.11
CA LYS A 33 -28.09 -10.09 -39.13
C LYS A 33 -27.34 -9.18 -40.10
N VAL A 34 -26.24 -8.57 -39.66
CA VAL A 34 -25.43 -7.66 -40.48
C VAL A 34 -23.94 -8.00 -40.39
N GLU A 35 -23.20 -7.63 -41.42
CA GLU A 35 -21.73 -7.60 -41.41
C GLU A 35 -21.25 -6.15 -41.57
N SER A 36 -20.21 -5.77 -40.83
CA SER A 36 -19.56 -4.48 -41.02
C SER A 36 -18.73 -4.50 -42.32
N LEU A 37 -18.85 -3.44 -43.11
CA LEU A 37 -18.03 -3.20 -44.31
C LEU A 37 -16.84 -2.26 -44.02
N SER A 38 -16.81 -1.65 -42.83
CA SER A 38 -15.77 -0.75 -42.32
C SER A 38 -14.71 -1.46 -41.48
N GLY A 39 -14.89 -2.75 -41.19
CA GLY A 39 -13.99 -3.54 -40.32
C GLY A 39 -14.21 -3.29 -38.83
N ALA A 40 -15.44 -2.95 -38.43
CA ALA A 40 -15.82 -2.73 -37.04
C ALA A 40 -15.62 -3.99 -36.18
N THR A 41 -15.30 -3.79 -34.90
CA THR A 41 -15.46 -4.82 -33.86
C THR A 41 -16.90 -4.78 -33.35
N VAL A 42 -17.42 -5.95 -32.95
CA VAL A 42 -18.73 -6.04 -32.30
C VAL A 42 -18.52 -6.00 -30.80
N GLU A 43 -19.11 -5.01 -30.15
CA GLU A 43 -19.01 -4.80 -28.71
C GLU A 43 -20.40 -4.77 -28.07
N MET A 44 -20.44 -4.86 -26.73
CA MET A 44 -21.67 -4.75 -25.97
C MET A 44 -21.90 -3.33 -25.50
N PHE A 45 -23.11 -2.83 -25.69
CA PHE A 45 -23.49 -1.51 -25.22
C PHE A 45 -23.71 -1.55 -23.69
N VAL A 46 -22.63 -1.36 -22.92
CA VAL A 46 -22.61 -1.44 -21.45
C VAL A 46 -21.79 -0.27 -20.86
N PRO A 47 -22.04 0.16 -19.61
CA PRO A 47 -21.23 1.20 -18.96
C PRO A 47 -19.74 0.86 -18.99
N GLY A 48 -18.90 1.85 -19.30
CA GLY A 48 -17.45 1.72 -19.43
C GLY A 48 -16.93 1.38 -20.83
N VAL A 49 -17.79 1.04 -21.80
CA VAL A 49 -17.37 0.74 -23.17
C VAL A 49 -17.03 2.02 -23.96
N GLU A 50 -15.99 1.96 -24.81
CA GLU A 50 -15.70 3.03 -25.78
C GLU A 50 -16.61 2.91 -27.00
N ILE A 51 -17.29 4.00 -27.38
CA ILE A 51 -18.28 3.98 -28.46
C ILE A 51 -17.65 3.97 -29.87
N PHE A 52 -16.45 4.54 -30.01
CA PHE A 52 -15.76 4.63 -31.31
C PHE A 52 -14.30 4.18 -31.19
N SER A 53 -13.79 3.46 -32.19
CA SER A 53 -12.44 2.87 -32.14
C SER A 53 -11.30 3.91 -32.22
N ASN A 54 -11.59 5.13 -32.68
CA ASN A 54 -10.60 6.19 -32.86
C ASN A 54 -10.78 7.38 -31.89
N ARG A 55 -11.66 7.27 -30.89
CA ARG A 55 -11.92 8.31 -29.89
C ARG A 55 -12.20 7.69 -28.53
N ARG A 56 -11.61 8.26 -27.47
CA ARG A 56 -11.89 7.89 -26.08
C ARG A 56 -13.21 8.47 -25.59
N PHE A 57 -14.31 8.01 -26.17
CA PHE A 57 -15.66 8.37 -25.74
C PHE A 57 -16.31 7.19 -25.04
N THR A 58 -16.24 7.21 -23.72
CA THR A 58 -16.69 6.12 -22.86
C THR A 58 -18.13 6.33 -22.40
N LEU A 59 -18.94 5.29 -22.53
CA LEU A 59 -20.33 5.28 -22.06
C LEU A 59 -20.36 5.32 -20.53
N ALA A 60 -20.75 6.43 -19.93
CA ALA A 60 -20.78 6.57 -18.47
C ALA A 60 -22.02 5.92 -17.86
N GLU A 61 -23.20 6.23 -18.41
CA GLU A 61 -24.49 5.67 -18.03
C GLU A 61 -25.15 5.09 -19.28
N CYS A 62 -25.69 3.87 -19.18
CA CYS A 62 -26.37 3.21 -20.29
C CYS A 62 -27.86 3.08 -19.96
N PRO A 63 -28.77 3.58 -20.80
CA PRO A 63 -30.20 3.33 -20.61
C PRO A 63 -30.49 1.82 -20.59
N ASP A 64 -31.36 1.37 -19.68
CA ASP A 64 -31.65 -0.06 -19.48
C ASP A 64 -32.10 -0.76 -20.76
N PHE A 65 -32.82 -0.06 -21.64
CA PHE A 65 -33.30 -0.61 -22.91
C PHE A 65 -32.22 -0.73 -23.99
N LEU A 66 -31.03 -0.14 -23.80
CA LEU A 66 -29.85 -0.32 -24.65
C LEU A 66 -28.80 -1.23 -24.00
N ASN A 67 -28.90 -1.44 -22.69
CA ASN A 67 -27.89 -2.16 -21.93
C ASN A 67 -27.80 -3.61 -22.39
N GLY A 68 -26.61 -4.01 -22.82
CA GLY A 68 -26.36 -5.36 -23.31
C GLY A 68 -26.85 -5.61 -24.74
N ILE A 69 -27.05 -4.58 -25.55
CA ILE A 69 -27.32 -4.73 -26.98
C ILE A 69 -25.99 -4.72 -27.77
N PRO A 70 -25.78 -5.60 -28.77
CA PRO A 70 -24.66 -5.52 -29.71
C PRO A 70 -24.60 -4.19 -30.44
N PHE A 71 -23.41 -3.62 -30.59
CA PHE A 71 -23.15 -2.49 -31.47
C PHE A 71 -21.82 -2.63 -32.23
N PHE A 72 -21.68 -1.89 -33.32
CA PHE A 72 -20.41 -1.77 -34.03
C PHE A 72 -19.55 -0.67 -33.40
N GLN A 73 -18.39 -1.06 -32.85
CA GLN A 73 -17.35 -0.13 -32.44
C GLN A 73 -16.44 0.14 -33.66
N GLU A 74 -16.60 1.33 -34.25
CA GLU A 74 -15.91 1.71 -35.48
C GLU A 74 -15.41 3.15 -35.46
N ASP A 75 -14.76 3.58 -36.55
CA ASP A 75 -14.26 4.95 -36.66
C ASP A 75 -15.44 5.93 -36.67
N ILE A 76 -15.37 6.97 -35.83
CA ILE A 76 -16.44 7.96 -35.73
C ILE A 76 -16.80 8.64 -37.06
N ASN A 77 -15.92 8.63 -38.07
CA ASN A 77 -16.13 9.35 -39.33
C ASN A 77 -16.93 8.57 -40.37
N THR A 78 -17.13 7.26 -40.22
CA THR A 78 -17.85 6.43 -41.20
C THR A 78 -18.45 5.20 -40.54
N SER A 79 -19.71 4.91 -40.86
CA SER A 79 -20.35 3.64 -40.52
C SER A 79 -20.90 2.95 -41.76
N SER A 80 -20.53 1.70 -42.00
CA SER A 80 -21.02 0.94 -43.15
C SER A 80 -21.25 -0.53 -42.84
N PHE A 81 -22.38 -1.05 -43.32
CA PHE A 81 -22.77 -2.44 -43.08
C PHE A 81 -23.63 -3.02 -44.20
N ARG A 82 -23.56 -4.34 -44.37
CA ARG A 82 -24.42 -5.13 -45.25
C ARG A 82 -25.39 -5.97 -44.43
N VAL A 83 -26.63 -6.03 -44.88
CA VAL A 83 -27.67 -6.85 -44.28
C VAL A 83 -27.60 -8.27 -44.82
N LEU A 84 -27.35 -9.24 -43.95
CA LEU A 84 -27.26 -10.67 -44.26
C LEU A 84 -28.60 -11.38 -44.10
N LYS A 85 -29.45 -10.90 -43.19
CA LYS A 85 -30.78 -11.45 -42.90
C LYS A 85 -31.76 -10.33 -42.58
N ASP A 86 -32.99 -10.44 -43.05
CA ASP A 86 -34.09 -9.53 -42.74
C ASP A 86 -34.25 -9.32 -41.22
N GLY A 87 -34.58 -8.10 -40.82
CA GLY A 87 -34.86 -7.75 -39.43
C GLY A 87 -34.88 -6.24 -39.24
N VAL A 88 -34.74 -5.78 -38.00
CA VAL A 88 -34.69 -4.37 -37.65
C VAL A 88 -33.26 -3.97 -37.31
N ILE A 89 -32.83 -2.80 -37.80
CA ILE A 89 -31.58 -2.15 -37.38
C ILE A 89 -31.90 -0.88 -36.64
N THR A 90 -31.18 -0.67 -35.53
CA THR A 90 -31.29 0.52 -34.69
C THR A 90 -30.01 1.36 -34.82
N VAL A 91 -30.17 2.67 -34.90
CA VAL A 91 -29.07 3.62 -35.08
C VAL A 91 -29.20 4.78 -34.11
N LEU A 92 -28.08 5.22 -33.54
CA LEU A 92 -27.97 6.46 -32.77
C LEU A 92 -27.17 7.52 -33.55
N THR A 93 -27.68 8.74 -33.58
CA THR A 93 -26.98 9.95 -34.09
C THR A 93 -27.46 11.18 -33.30
N PRO A 94 -26.70 12.29 -33.25
CA PRO A 94 -27.20 13.55 -32.73
C PRO A 94 -28.27 14.12 -33.66
N GLU A 95 -29.13 14.98 -33.10
CA GLU A 95 -30.22 15.64 -33.82
C GLU A 95 -30.11 17.17 -33.62
N SER A 96 -29.24 17.82 -34.41
CA SER A 96 -29.15 19.29 -34.44
C SER A 96 -28.51 19.78 -35.72
N ASP A 97 -29.14 20.78 -36.35
CA ASP A 97 -28.68 21.44 -37.58
C ASP A 97 -27.38 22.23 -37.38
N HIS A 98 -27.00 22.52 -36.13
CA HIS A 98 -25.76 23.22 -35.79
C HIS A 98 -24.55 22.28 -35.73
N PHE A 99 -24.77 20.96 -35.68
CA PHE A 99 -23.70 19.97 -35.68
C PHE A 99 -23.58 19.34 -37.06
N LYS A 100 -22.65 19.85 -37.87
CA LYS A 100 -22.36 19.35 -39.23
C LYS A 100 -22.04 17.84 -39.30
N SER A 101 -21.78 17.21 -38.16
CA SER A 101 -21.51 15.78 -38.04
C SER A 101 -22.75 14.92 -37.79
N ALA A 102 -23.92 15.49 -37.54
CA ALA A 102 -25.15 14.72 -37.35
C ALA A 102 -25.64 14.11 -38.68
N GLN A 103 -26.19 12.89 -38.65
CA GLN A 103 -26.64 12.17 -39.84
C GLN A 103 -28.15 11.90 -39.87
N PHE A 104 -28.94 12.54 -39.01
CA PHE A 104 -30.38 12.27 -38.92
C PHE A 104 -31.15 12.47 -40.24
N GLN A 105 -30.86 13.53 -41.00
CA GLN A 105 -31.48 13.75 -42.32
C GLN A 105 -31.11 12.66 -43.33
N ALA A 106 -29.86 12.15 -43.27
CA ALA A 106 -29.40 11.06 -44.13
C ALA A 106 -30.07 9.73 -43.75
N LEU A 107 -30.28 9.48 -42.46
CA LEU A 107 -31.04 8.33 -41.96
C LEU A 107 -32.51 8.37 -42.41
N GLU A 108 -33.18 9.52 -42.26
CA GLU A 108 -34.57 9.71 -42.69
C GLU A 108 -34.72 9.56 -44.20
N THR A 109 -33.81 10.14 -45.00
CA THR A 109 -33.78 9.96 -46.47
C THR A 109 -33.56 8.49 -46.85
N SER A 110 -32.77 7.77 -46.04
CA SER A 110 -32.54 6.35 -46.19
C SER A 110 -33.68 5.48 -45.64
N GLY A 111 -34.79 6.08 -45.22
CA GLY A 111 -36.00 5.39 -44.76
C GLY A 111 -35.95 4.86 -43.33
N PHE A 112 -35.04 5.36 -42.49
CA PHE A 112 -35.09 5.12 -41.05
C PHE A 112 -36.14 6.03 -40.41
N THR A 113 -36.91 5.47 -39.49
CA THR A 113 -37.96 6.19 -38.76
C THR A 113 -37.41 6.65 -37.42
N ARG A 114 -37.61 7.94 -37.12
CA ARG A 114 -37.28 8.51 -35.80
C ARG A 114 -38.16 7.89 -34.72
N VAL A 115 -37.56 7.52 -33.59
CA VAL A 115 -38.28 7.08 -32.39
C VAL A 115 -38.40 8.27 -31.44
N GLU A 116 -39.64 8.68 -31.12
CA GLU A 116 -39.91 9.89 -30.31
C GLU A 116 -39.60 9.70 -28.83
N GLU A 117 -39.86 8.50 -28.29
CA GLU A 117 -39.67 8.14 -26.90
C GLU A 117 -38.65 7.00 -26.78
N PRO A 118 -37.58 7.16 -25.98
CA PRO A 118 -37.32 8.27 -25.07
C PRO A 118 -36.87 9.55 -25.78
N PRO A 119 -36.96 10.71 -25.11
CA PRO A 119 -36.42 11.96 -25.61
C PRO A 119 -34.91 11.88 -25.81
N LEU A 120 -34.35 12.88 -26.50
CA LEU A 120 -32.90 13.00 -26.74
C LEU A 120 -32.11 12.85 -25.43
N PHE A 121 -31.22 11.87 -25.36
CA PHE A 121 -30.48 11.55 -24.13
C PHE A 121 -28.97 11.63 -24.33
N GLN A 122 -28.24 11.90 -23.24
CA GLN A 122 -26.80 12.05 -23.24
C GLN A 122 -26.13 10.68 -23.39
N LEU A 123 -25.25 10.52 -24.39
CA LEU A 123 -24.54 9.24 -24.60
C LEU A 123 -23.22 9.18 -23.82
N PHE A 124 -22.48 10.28 -23.77
CA PHE A 124 -21.22 10.38 -23.03
C PHE A 124 -20.77 11.85 -22.88
N GLY A 125 -20.01 12.14 -21.83
CA GLY A 125 -19.58 13.50 -21.46
C GLY A 125 -20.75 14.49 -21.31
N ASP A 126 -20.45 15.78 -21.21
CA ASP A 126 -21.46 16.83 -20.95
C ASP A 126 -21.77 17.71 -22.18
N SER A 127 -21.15 17.42 -23.32
CA SER A 127 -21.36 18.21 -24.55
C SER A 127 -22.76 18.00 -25.12
N PRO A 128 -23.50 19.08 -25.47
CA PRO A 128 -24.79 18.97 -26.15
C PRO A 128 -24.71 18.23 -27.49
N ALA A 129 -23.54 18.21 -28.13
CA ALA A 129 -23.31 17.48 -29.38
C ALA A 129 -23.36 15.96 -29.20
N ASN A 130 -23.29 15.47 -27.96
CA ASN A 130 -23.30 14.04 -27.66
C ASN A 130 -24.67 13.52 -27.19
N LYS A 131 -25.71 14.37 -27.28
CA LYS A 131 -27.10 13.94 -27.08
C LYS A 131 -27.63 13.28 -28.35
N VAL A 132 -28.19 12.09 -28.22
CA VAL A 132 -28.56 11.23 -29.36
C VAL A 132 -30.05 10.90 -29.40
N ARG A 133 -30.51 10.59 -30.61
CA ARG A 133 -31.84 10.07 -30.92
C ARG A 133 -31.74 8.68 -31.52
N ILE A 134 -32.77 7.88 -31.29
CA ILE A 134 -32.92 6.54 -31.85
C ILE A 134 -33.63 6.62 -33.19
N TYR A 135 -33.09 5.90 -34.18
CA TYR A 135 -33.69 5.68 -35.49
C TYR A 135 -33.77 4.18 -35.77
N GLN A 136 -34.92 3.71 -36.27
CA GLN A 136 -35.11 2.29 -36.59
C GLN A 136 -35.56 2.09 -38.04
N LYS A 137 -35.14 0.98 -38.65
CA LYS A 137 -35.61 0.56 -39.97
C LYS A 137 -35.72 -0.95 -40.05
N SER A 138 -36.84 -1.42 -40.60
CA SER A 138 -36.93 -2.80 -41.10
C SER A 138 -36.14 -2.92 -42.40
N VAL A 139 -35.10 -3.73 -42.38
CA VAL A 139 -34.16 -3.91 -43.50
C VAL A 139 -34.32 -5.29 -44.14
N LYS A 140 -33.92 -5.39 -45.40
CA LYS A 140 -33.95 -6.62 -46.20
C LYS A 140 -32.54 -7.11 -46.51
N ALA A 141 -32.36 -8.42 -46.53
CA ALA A 141 -31.10 -9.05 -46.89
C ALA A 141 -30.60 -8.57 -48.28
N GLY A 142 -29.29 -8.36 -48.40
CA GLY A 142 -28.63 -7.85 -49.60
C GLY A 142 -28.58 -6.33 -49.73
N ALA A 143 -29.13 -5.58 -48.76
CA ALA A 143 -29.01 -4.12 -48.73
C ALA A 143 -27.70 -3.67 -48.05
N ASP A 144 -27.05 -2.66 -48.62
CA ASP A 144 -25.86 -2.01 -48.07
C ASP A 144 -26.19 -0.60 -47.61
N TYR A 145 -25.67 -0.21 -46.45
CA TYR A 145 -25.82 1.13 -45.89
C TYR A 145 -24.44 1.74 -45.62
N THR A 146 -24.32 3.04 -45.86
CA THR A 146 -23.12 3.81 -45.53
C THR A 146 -23.53 5.19 -45.06
N PHE A 147 -23.06 5.56 -43.89
CA PHE A 147 -23.30 6.85 -43.25
C PHE A 147 -21.99 7.53 -42.90
N GLY A 148 -22.03 8.86 -42.82
CA GLY A 148 -20.87 9.67 -42.47
C GLY A 148 -20.59 9.67 -40.97
N LYS A 149 -20.10 10.81 -40.48
CA LYS A 149 -19.66 10.94 -39.10
C LYS A 149 -20.79 10.68 -38.10
N TRP A 150 -20.45 10.18 -36.92
CA TRP A 150 -21.29 10.20 -35.72
C TRP A 150 -22.56 9.32 -35.83
N VAL A 151 -22.37 8.09 -36.29
CA VAL A 151 -23.41 7.07 -36.40
C VAL A 151 -22.99 5.83 -35.62
N VAL A 152 -23.87 5.34 -34.74
CA VAL A 152 -23.66 4.10 -33.97
C VAL A 152 -24.74 3.12 -34.36
N VAL A 153 -24.37 1.97 -34.93
CA VAL A 153 -25.28 0.91 -35.37
C VAL A 153 -25.36 -0.15 -34.28
N LEU A 154 -26.58 -0.51 -33.87
CA LEU A 154 -26.83 -1.49 -32.81
C LEU A 154 -28.10 -2.30 -33.05
N GLY A 155 -28.33 -3.32 -32.21
CA GLY A 155 -29.57 -4.09 -32.19
C GLY A 155 -29.65 -5.17 -33.27
N PHE A 156 -28.51 -5.66 -33.75
CA PHE A 156 -28.42 -6.74 -34.71
C PHE A 156 -28.15 -8.11 -34.07
N GLU A 157 -28.43 -9.19 -34.79
CA GLU A 157 -28.09 -10.56 -34.37
C GLU A 157 -26.56 -10.78 -34.49
N ASP A 158 -25.93 -11.25 -33.41
CA ASP A 158 -24.53 -11.71 -33.39
C ASP A 158 -24.38 -13.06 -32.67
N GLU A 159 -23.67 -14.00 -33.29
CA GLU A 159 -23.52 -15.38 -32.81
C GLU A 159 -22.60 -15.49 -31.58
N GLN A 160 -21.60 -14.62 -31.44
CA GLN A 160 -20.73 -14.60 -30.26
C GLN A 160 -21.50 -14.09 -29.04
N ILE A 161 -22.38 -13.11 -29.23
CA ILE A 161 -23.18 -12.53 -28.15
C ILE A 161 -24.31 -13.47 -27.70
N ALA A 162 -24.92 -14.21 -28.62
CA ALA A 162 -25.84 -15.29 -28.27
C ALA A 162 -25.17 -16.34 -27.35
N GLN A 163 -23.91 -16.69 -27.62
CA GLN A 163 -23.13 -17.59 -26.78
C GLN A 163 -22.81 -16.98 -25.40
N ILE A 164 -22.47 -15.69 -25.33
CA ILE A 164 -22.22 -14.99 -24.05
C ILE A 164 -23.49 -14.98 -23.18
N ASN A 165 -24.65 -14.67 -23.77
CA ASN A 165 -25.91 -14.63 -23.03
C ASN A 165 -26.35 -16.03 -22.57
N ALA A 166 -26.11 -17.08 -23.38
CA ALA A 166 -26.33 -18.46 -22.97
C ALA A 166 -25.45 -18.85 -21.77
N LYS A 167 -24.16 -18.46 -21.78
CA LYS A 167 -23.23 -18.69 -20.65
C LYS A 167 -23.69 -17.98 -19.37
N LYS A 168 -24.10 -16.70 -19.46
CA LYS A 168 -24.62 -15.95 -18.30
C LYS A 168 -25.88 -16.59 -17.72
N THR A 169 -26.79 -17.06 -18.57
CA THR A 169 -28.01 -17.74 -18.14
C THR A 169 -27.69 -19.05 -17.43
N ALA A 170 -26.80 -19.86 -18.02
CA ALA A 170 -26.34 -21.11 -17.41
C ALA A 170 -25.69 -20.89 -16.03
N LEU A 171 -24.86 -19.86 -15.87
CA LEU A 171 -24.24 -19.50 -14.59
C LEU A 171 -25.29 -19.08 -13.55
N ALA A 172 -26.26 -18.24 -13.93
CA ALA A 172 -27.31 -17.80 -13.02
C ALA A 172 -28.17 -18.98 -12.54
N ASP A 173 -28.48 -19.94 -13.41
CA ASP A 173 -29.26 -21.13 -13.06
C ASP A 173 -28.44 -22.11 -12.20
N ALA A 174 -27.15 -22.30 -12.49
CA ALA A 174 -26.24 -23.09 -11.68
C ALA A 174 -26.09 -22.52 -10.26
N LEU A 175 -25.91 -21.20 -10.12
CA LEU A 175 -25.83 -20.51 -8.83
C LEU A 175 -27.11 -20.69 -8.00
N LYS A 176 -28.29 -20.55 -8.62
CA LYS A 176 -29.58 -20.79 -7.93
C LYS A 176 -29.72 -22.23 -7.46
N SER A 177 -29.37 -23.19 -8.32
CA SER A 177 -29.42 -24.62 -7.99
C SER A 177 -28.48 -24.94 -6.82
N ALA A 178 -27.23 -24.48 -6.92
CA ALA A 178 -26.19 -24.76 -5.94
C ALA A 178 -26.48 -24.12 -4.57
N ALA A 179 -27.02 -22.89 -4.53
CA ALA A 179 -27.43 -22.22 -3.30
C ALA A 179 -28.44 -23.01 -2.46
N SER A 180 -29.25 -23.85 -3.10
CA SER A 180 -30.24 -24.73 -2.44
C SER A 180 -29.72 -26.15 -2.12
N GLY A 181 -28.49 -26.48 -2.52
CA GLY A 181 -27.90 -27.82 -2.43
C GLY A 181 -26.87 -28.02 -1.29
N PRO A 182 -26.37 -29.27 -1.10
CA PRO A 182 -25.42 -29.66 -0.05
C PRO A 182 -23.95 -29.29 -0.35
N GLY A 183 -23.70 -28.35 -1.27
CA GLY A 183 -22.35 -27.92 -1.64
C GLY A 183 -21.69 -27.07 -0.54
N ALA A 184 -20.36 -27.13 -0.47
CA ALA A 184 -19.60 -26.36 0.52
C ALA A 184 -19.71 -24.84 0.26
N GLY A 185 -19.58 -24.04 1.31
CA GLY A 185 -19.38 -22.60 1.18
C GLY A 185 -17.89 -22.28 1.29
N LEU A 186 -17.37 -21.52 0.33
CA LEU A 186 -15.98 -21.13 0.27
C LEU A 186 -15.83 -19.63 0.48
N GLU A 187 -14.80 -19.28 1.23
CA GLU A 187 -14.33 -17.92 1.39
C GLU A 187 -12.92 -17.84 0.80
N LEU A 188 -12.77 -17.12 -0.30
CA LEU A 188 -11.60 -17.16 -1.16
C LEU A 188 -10.51 -16.22 -0.65
N THR A 189 -9.37 -16.77 -0.24
CA THR A 189 -8.24 -16.01 0.33
C THR A 189 -7.05 -15.87 -0.64
N GLY A 190 -7.10 -16.55 -1.78
CA GLY A 190 -6.18 -16.34 -2.91
C GLY A 190 -6.52 -15.08 -3.71
N GLY A 191 -5.58 -14.54 -4.48
CA GLY A 191 -5.81 -13.36 -5.32
C GLY A 191 -6.71 -13.61 -6.55
N TYR A 192 -7.96 -14.00 -6.33
CA TYR A 192 -8.96 -14.31 -7.35
C TYR A 192 -9.49 -13.06 -8.06
N GLU A 193 -9.89 -13.24 -9.32
CA GLU A 193 -10.62 -12.23 -10.07
C GLU A 193 -12.09 -12.17 -9.60
N ALA A 194 -12.76 -11.03 -9.81
CA ALA A 194 -14.14 -10.83 -9.35
C ALA A 194 -15.15 -11.82 -9.96
N ASP A 195 -14.84 -12.37 -11.14
CA ASP A 195 -15.62 -13.34 -11.91
C ASP A 195 -14.97 -14.74 -11.93
N CYS A 196 -14.25 -15.09 -10.86
CA CYS A 196 -13.56 -16.36 -10.73
C CYS A 196 -14.47 -17.59 -10.61
N VAL A 197 -15.78 -17.45 -10.45
CA VAL A 197 -16.73 -18.58 -10.40
C VAL A 197 -17.38 -18.75 -11.76
N ASP A 198 -17.34 -19.96 -12.30
CA ASP A 198 -17.96 -20.29 -13.59
C ASP A 198 -18.55 -21.71 -13.59
N VAL A 199 -19.23 -22.08 -14.67
CA VAL A 199 -19.89 -23.38 -14.85
C VAL A 199 -18.98 -24.33 -15.62
N PHE A 200 -18.76 -25.51 -15.05
CA PHE A 200 -17.88 -26.52 -15.62
C PHE A 200 -18.54 -27.19 -16.84
N THR A 201 -18.30 -26.61 -18.02
CA THR A 201 -18.91 -26.98 -19.30
C THR A 201 -17.88 -26.90 -20.44
N PRO A 202 -17.96 -27.74 -21.48
CA PRO A 202 -16.99 -27.74 -22.56
C PRO A 202 -16.78 -26.34 -23.17
N GLY A 203 -15.51 -25.98 -23.42
CA GLY A 203 -15.11 -24.69 -23.94
C GLY A 203 -14.94 -23.58 -22.89
N VAL A 204 -15.19 -23.85 -21.60
CA VAL A 204 -14.92 -22.88 -20.53
C VAL A 204 -13.42 -22.73 -20.28
N LYS A 205 -12.95 -21.50 -20.05
CA LYS A 205 -11.56 -21.23 -19.66
C LYS A 205 -11.34 -21.69 -18.22
N LEU A 206 -10.33 -22.53 -18.00
CA LEU A 206 -10.10 -23.26 -16.75
C LEU A 206 -9.28 -22.47 -15.72
N PHE A 207 -8.36 -21.61 -16.17
CA PHE A 207 -7.48 -20.84 -15.28
C PHE A 207 -7.50 -19.36 -15.65
N SER A 208 -7.38 -18.47 -14.66
CA SER A 208 -7.33 -17.02 -14.90
C SER A 208 -6.10 -16.62 -15.73
N ASN A 209 -4.95 -17.22 -15.44
CA ASN A 209 -3.67 -16.86 -16.05
C ASN A 209 -3.21 -17.76 -17.23
N ARG A 210 -4.07 -18.61 -17.78
CA ARG A 210 -3.77 -19.48 -18.94
C ARG A 210 -4.98 -19.67 -19.82
N ASP A 211 -4.79 -19.71 -21.14
CA ASP A 211 -5.88 -19.83 -22.11
C ASP A 211 -6.30 -21.29 -22.39
N PHE A 212 -6.20 -22.15 -21.37
CA PHE A 212 -6.65 -23.54 -21.48
C PHE A 212 -8.16 -23.62 -21.33
N VAL A 213 -8.80 -24.35 -22.24
CA VAL A 213 -10.25 -24.54 -22.27
C VAL A 213 -10.63 -25.99 -22.06
N LEU A 214 -11.73 -26.22 -21.34
CA LEU A 214 -12.24 -27.56 -21.06
C LEU A 214 -12.59 -28.30 -22.35
N ASN A 215 -12.00 -29.47 -22.56
CA ASN A 215 -12.27 -30.34 -23.70
C ASN A 215 -13.32 -31.41 -23.33
N GLU A 216 -12.91 -32.45 -22.59
CA GLU A 216 -13.83 -33.48 -22.11
C GLU A 216 -14.42 -33.09 -20.75
N CYS A 217 -15.74 -33.21 -20.61
CA CYS A 217 -16.43 -32.96 -19.35
C CYS A 217 -17.32 -34.17 -19.01
N PRO A 218 -16.96 -34.97 -17.98
CA PRO A 218 -17.81 -36.07 -17.51
C PRO A 218 -19.19 -35.58 -17.06
N GLU A 219 -20.24 -36.37 -17.34
CA GLU A 219 -21.62 -36.02 -16.98
C GLU A 219 -21.80 -35.72 -15.48
N SER A 220 -21.04 -36.39 -14.61
CA SER A 220 -21.08 -36.18 -13.16
C SER A 220 -20.55 -34.81 -12.72
N LEU A 221 -19.73 -34.14 -13.55
CA LEU A 221 -19.13 -32.84 -13.26
C LEU A 221 -19.78 -31.70 -14.07
N ALA A 222 -20.45 -32.04 -15.18
CA ALA A 222 -21.07 -31.08 -16.07
C ALA A 222 -22.10 -30.20 -15.33
N GLY A 223 -21.98 -28.89 -15.47
CA GLY A 223 -22.90 -27.93 -14.87
C GLY A 223 -22.62 -27.58 -13.39
N GLN A 224 -21.61 -28.21 -12.76
CA GLN A 224 -21.18 -27.79 -11.43
C GLN A 224 -20.47 -26.43 -11.48
N LEU A 225 -20.54 -25.69 -10.37
CA LEU A 225 -19.68 -24.53 -10.17
C LEU A 225 -18.23 -24.99 -9.99
N PHE A 226 -17.31 -24.25 -10.59
CA PHE A 226 -15.88 -24.42 -10.36
C PHE A 226 -15.17 -23.08 -10.15
N LEU A 227 -14.01 -23.13 -9.50
CA LEU A 227 -13.13 -21.97 -9.33
C LEU A 227 -12.18 -21.87 -10.52
N ARG A 228 -12.26 -20.76 -11.26
CA ARG A 228 -11.29 -20.33 -12.26
C ARG A 228 -10.10 -19.66 -11.56
N GLY A 229 -9.33 -20.48 -10.83
CA GLY A 229 -8.16 -20.05 -10.07
C GLY A 229 -6.93 -19.77 -10.94
N ASN A 230 -5.83 -19.41 -10.27
CA ASN A 230 -4.52 -19.35 -10.90
C ASN A 230 -4.01 -20.78 -11.08
N ILE A 231 -3.36 -21.08 -12.22
CA ILE A 231 -2.79 -22.42 -12.44
C ILE A 231 -1.78 -22.85 -11.36
N ASN A 232 -1.21 -21.92 -10.61
CA ASN A 232 -0.26 -22.21 -9.54
C ASN A 232 -0.92 -22.67 -8.24
N GLY A 233 -2.25 -22.54 -8.10
CA GLY A 233 -2.96 -23.01 -6.92
C GLY A 233 -4.17 -22.19 -6.53
N ASP A 234 -4.93 -22.77 -5.60
CA ASP A 234 -6.16 -22.22 -5.01
C ASP A 234 -6.02 -22.10 -3.49
N LYS A 235 -6.53 -21.02 -2.90
CA LYS A 235 -6.52 -20.79 -1.45
C LYS A 235 -7.86 -20.30 -0.95
N PHE A 236 -8.44 -21.01 0.01
CA PHE A 236 -9.75 -20.66 0.56
C PHE A 236 -9.99 -21.30 1.92
N ASN A 237 -10.93 -20.70 2.66
CA ASN A 237 -11.49 -21.25 3.88
C ASN A 237 -12.86 -21.87 3.56
N VAL A 238 -13.19 -22.97 4.24
CA VAL A 238 -14.54 -23.53 4.22
C VAL A 238 -15.36 -22.80 5.28
N VAL A 239 -16.42 -22.10 4.86
CA VAL A 239 -17.34 -21.37 5.75
C VAL A 239 -18.69 -22.07 5.92
N ARG A 240 -18.94 -23.11 5.12
CA ARG A 240 -20.11 -23.97 5.24
C ARG A 240 -19.77 -25.39 4.81
N ASP A 241 -20.21 -26.36 5.62
CA ASP A 241 -20.06 -27.79 5.36
C ASP A 241 -20.57 -28.18 3.97
N GLY A 242 -19.93 -29.17 3.37
CA GLY A 242 -20.38 -29.72 2.10
C GLY A 242 -19.40 -30.73 1.52
N THR A 243 -19.53 -31.01 0.23
CA THR A 243 -18.60 -31.91 -0.48
C THR A 243 -17.82 -31.12 -1.52
N LEU A 244 -16.49 -31.18 -1.45
CA LEU A 244 -15.63 -30.62 -2.49
C LEU A 244 -15.15 -31.72 -3.43
N THR A 245 -14.94 -31.33 -4.67
CA THR A 245 -14.31 -32.15 -5.71
C THR A 245 -13.09 -31.40 -6.23
N VAL A 246 -11.95 -32.08 -6.35
CA VAL A 246 -10.71 -31.50 -6.87
C VAL A 246 -10.21 -32.36 -8.03
N LEU A 247 -9.84 -31.69 -9.12
CA LEU A 247 -9.20 -32.32 -10.29
C LEU A 247 -7.72 -31.97 -10.34
N THR A 248 -6.89 -32.96 -10.65
CA THR A 248 -5.43 -32.81 -10.79
C THR A 248 -4.90 -33.97 -11.67
N PRO A 249 -3.71 -33.89 -12.27
CA PRO A 249 -3.14 -34.95 -13.10
C PRO A 249 -2.75 -36.11 -12.22
N GLU A 250 -2.70 -37.27 -12.85
CA GLU A 250 -1.97 -38.42 -12.29
C GLU A 250 -0.53 -38.49 -12.80
N SER A 251 -0.19 -37.73 -13.85
CA SER A 251 1.18 -37.71 -14.37
C SER A 251 2.06 -36.74 -13.59
N ASP A 252 3.16 -37.27 -13.03
CA ASP A 252 4.22 -36.48 -12.39
C ASP A 252 5.24 -35.89 -13.38
N GLN A 253 5.04 -36.07 -14.69
CA GLN A 253 5.99 -35.65 -15.73
C GLN A 253 6.41 -34.17 -15.63
N PHE A 254 5.53 -33.30 -15.11
CA PHE A 254 5.78 -31.86 -14.95
C PHE A 254 5.74 -31.40 -13.48
N SER A 255 5.84 -32.33 -12.53
CA SER A 255 5.79 -32.07 -11.08
C SER A 255 4.57 -31.22 -10.68
N SER A 256 3.42 -31.56 -11.28
CA SER A 256 2.15 -30.83 -11.11
C SER A 256 1.01 -31.71 -10.61
N ALA A 257 1.27 -32.98 -10.27
CA ALA A 257 0.28 -33.82 -9.62
C ALA A 257 0.11 -33.44 -8.16
N GLN A 258 -1.14 -33.36 -7.70
CA GLN A 258 -1.48 -33.07 -6.31
C GLN A 258 -2.20 -34.25 -5.63
N GLY A 259 -2.37 -35.39 -6.31
CA GLY A 259 -3.13 -36.53 -5.78
C GLY A 259 -2.63 -37.02 -4.41
N GLY A 260 -1.31 -37.12 -4.24
CA GLY A 260 -0.69 -37.48 -2.95
C GLY A 260 -1.01 -36.48 -1.83
N ALA A 261 -0.87 -35.19 -2.10
CA ALA A 261 -1.18 -34.12 -1.14
C ALA A 261 -2.68 -34.11 -0.78
N LEU A 262 -3.56 -34.25 -1.78
CA LEU A 262 -5.00 -34.32 -1.57
C LEU A 262 -5.40 -35.51 -0.68
N MET A 263 -4.77 -36.67 -0.86
CA MET A 263 -5.02 -37.84 -0.01
C MET A 263 -4.53 -37.64 1.43
N GLN A 264 -3.44 -36.91 1.66
CA GLN A 264 -2.98 -36.54 3.00
C GLN A 264 -3.97 -35.59 3.69
N GLU A 265 -4.57 -34.68 2.93
CA GLU A 265 -5.66 -33.81 3.37
C GLU A 265 -7.02 -34.53 3.51
N GLY A 266 -7.05 -35.85 3.29
CA GLY A 266 -8.23 -36.69 3.48
C GLY A 266 -9.20 -36.77 2.30
N PHE A 267 -8.81 -36.28 1.11
CA PHE A 267 -9.59 -36.51 -0.11
C PHE A 267 -9.44 -37.94 -0.60
N GLN A 268 -10.55 -38.50 -1.10
CA GLN A 268 -10.60 -39.85 -1.65
C GLN A 268 -10.65 -39.81 -3.17
N ARG A 269 -9.86 -40.67 -3.80
CA ARG A 269 -9.90 -40.86 -5.26
C ARG A 269 -11.23 -41.49 -5.68
N VAL A 270 -11.94 -40.85 -6.59
CA VAL A 270 -13.16 -41.39 -7.22
C VAL A 270 -12.76 -42.38 -8.31
N ALA A 271 -13.40 -43.55 -8.32
CA ALA A 271 -13.02 -44.67 -9.19
C ALA A 271 -13.40 -44.47 -10.67
N GLU A 272 -14.54 -43.84 -10.95
CA GLU A 272 -15.04 -43.63 -12.31
C GLU A 272 -15.49 -42.18 -12.54
N PRO A 273 -15.14 -41.56 -13.68
CA PRO A 273 -14.22 -42.08 -14.71
C PRO A 273 -12.77 -42.18 -14.18
N GLN A 274 -12.02 -43.21 -14.62
CA GLN A 274 -10.63 -43.41 -14.17
C GLN A 274 -9.73 -42.20 -14.45
N LEU A 275 -9.71 -41.73 -15.71
CA LEU A 275 -9.00 -40.56 -16.21
C LEU A 275 -9.70 -40.00 -17.44
N PHE A 276 -9.76 -38.67 -17.59
CA PHE A 276 -10.30 -38.02 -18.80
C PHE A 276 -9.44 -36.83 -19.22
N GLN A 277 -9.50 -36.47 -20.51
CA GLN A 277 -8.67 -35.41 -21.11
C GLN A 277 -9.28 -34.04 -20.83
N LEU A 278 -8.78 -33.37 -19.79
CA LEU A 278 -9.31 -32.09 -19.36
C LEU A 278 -9.13 -30.99 -20.41
N PHE A 279 -7.96 -30.92 -21.06
CA PHE A 279 -7.68 -30.01 -22.18
C PHE A 279 -6.47 -30.46 -22.99
N GLY A 280 -6.33 -29.95 -24.23
CA GLY A 280 -5.25 -30.33 -25.14
C GLY A 280 -5.20 -31.83 -25.43
N ASP A 281 -4.08 -32.31 -25.95
CA ASP A 281 -3.86 -33.70 -26.38
C ASP A 281 -2.72 -34.41 -25.64
N LEU A 282 -1.95 -33.69 -24.80
CA LEU A 282 -0.89 -34.28 -23.98
C LEU A 282 -1.48 -35.23 -22.95
N SER A 283 -0.92 -36.43 -22.85
CA SER A 283 -1.30 -37.43 -21.84
C SER A 283 -1.17 -36.93 -20.40
N ALA A 284 -0.24 -36.00 -20.16
CA ALA A 284 -0.06 -35.36 -18.87
C ALA A 284 -1.24 -34.47 -18.44
N ASN A 285 -2.11 -34.07 -19.37
CA ASN A 285 -3.31 -33.28 -19.07
C ASN A 285 -4.53 -34.15 -18.71
N LYS A 286 -4.35 -35.48 -18.61
CA LYS A 286 -5.38 -36.38 -18.10
C LYS A 286 -5.46 -36.25 -16.59
N VAL A 287 -6.64 -35.91 -16.11
CA VAL A 287 -6.91 -35.70 -14.68
C VAL A 287 -7.75 -36.83 -14.14
N GLY A 288 -7.72 -37.00 -12.83
CA GLY A 288 -8.88 -37.59 -12.20
C GLY A 288 -9.33 -36.86 -10.96
N ILE A 289 -10.28 -37.50 -10.29
CA ILE A 289 -11.26 -36.83 -9.47
C ILE A 289 -11.05 -37.24 -8.02
N TYR A 290 -10.89 -36.25 -7.15
CA TYR A 290 -10.73 -36.43 -5.71
C TYR A 290 -11.88 -35.75 -4.99
N SER A 291 -12.47 -36.39 -3.97
CA SER A 291 -13.60 -35.81 -3.24
C SER A 291 -13.46 -35.97 -1.73
N LYS A 292 -13.93 -34.97 -0.98
CA LYS A 292 -13.95 -34.95 0.48
C LYS A 292 -15.22 -34.26 0.98
N LYS A 293 -15.81 -34.78 2.06
CA LYS A 293 -16.76 -34.03 2.88
C LYS A 293 -15.97 -33.07 3.77
N VAL A 294 -16.16 -31.79 3.55
CA VAL A 294 -15.46 -30.71 4.26
C VAL A 294 -16.36 -30.07 5.30
N THR A 295 -15.75 -29.52 6.35
CA THR A 295 -16.44 -28.90 7.48
C THR A 295 -16.05 -27.42 7.57
N ALA A 296 -16.97 -26.57 8.00
CA ALA A 296 -16.69 -25.16 8.26
C ALA A 296 -15.52 -25.01 9.25
N GLY A 297 -14.57 -24.14 8.92
CA GLY A 297 -13.31 -23.94 9.64
C GLY A 297 -12.10 -24.65 9.02
N GLU A 298 -12.29 -25.62 8.12
CA GLU A 298 -11.18 -26.20 7.35
C GLU A 298 -10.59 -25.17 6.37
N GLN A 299 -9.27 -25.22 6.16
CA GLN A 299 -8.54 -24.32 5.26
C GLN A 299 -7.72 -25.12 4.27
N TYR A 300 -7.72 -24.70 3.01
CA TYR A 300 -6.98 -25.39 1.95
C TYR A 300 -6.13 -24.42 1.14
N ALA A 301 -4.89 -24.84 0.87
CA ALA A 301 -3.96 -24.21 -0.05
C ALA A 301 -3.47 -25.27 -1.04
N PHE A 302 -4.16 -25.40 -2.16
CA PHE A 302 -3.78 -26.36 -3.19
C PHE A 302 -2.66 -25.81 -4.07
N GLY A 303 -1.73 -26.68 -4.45
CA GLY A 303 -0.59 -26.31 -5.29
C GLY A 303 -0.94 -26.27 -6.78
N LYS A 304 0.11 -26.24 -7.61
CA LYS A 304 0.00 -26.09 -9.05
C LYS A 304 -0.92 -27.16 -9.66
N TRP A 305 -1.81 -26.69 -10.54
CA TRP A 305 -2.64 -27.51 -11.41
C TRP A 305 -3.73 -28.31 -10.69
N THR A 306 -4.53 -27.58 -9.89
CA THR A 306 -5.81 -28.03 -9.34
C THR A 306 -7.00 -27.31 -9.95
N ILE A 307 -8.16 -27.97 -9.97
CA ILE A 307 -9.46 -27.33 -10.23
C ILE A 307 -10.41 -27.75 -9.13
N VAL A 308 -11.03 -26.78 -8.47
CA VAL A 308 -11.96 -27.00 -7.36
C VAL A 308 -13.40 -26.86 -7.84
N LEU A 309 -14.22 -27.86 -7.56
CA LEU A 309 -15.64 -27.95 -7.89
C LEU A 309 -16.47 -28.40 -6.68
N GLY A 310 -17.80 -28.43 -6.83
CA GLY A 310 -18.74 -29.01 -5.86
C GLY A 310 -19.11 -28.08 -4.71
N PHE A 311 -18.57 -26.86 -4.68
CA PHE A 311 -19.04 -25.80 -3.80
C PHE A 311 -20.35 -25.20 -4.32
N ALA A 312 -21.10 -24.61 -3.40
CA ALA A 312 -22.38 -23.98 -3.67
C ALA A 312 -22.33 -22.45 -3.65
N VAL A 313 -21.39 -21.90 -2.90
CA VAL A 313 -21.05 -20.48 -2.91
C VAL A 313 -19.54 -20.36 -2.73
N ALA A 314 -18.94 -19.44 -3.46
CA ALA A 314 -17.56 -19.03 -3.25
C ALA A 314 -17.53 -17.51 -3.29
N GLU A 315 -17.25 -16.89 -2.16
CA GLU A 315 -17.19 -15.45 -2.03
C GLU A 315 -15.75 -15.02 -1.74
N PRO A 316 -15.27 -13.90 -2.29
CA PRO A 316 -14.00 -13.32 -1.87
C PRO A 316 -14.00 -13.12 -0.35
N TRP A 317 -12.92 -13.56 0.30
CA TRP A 317 -12.66 -13.19 1.69
C TRP A 317 -12.71 -11.68 1.81
N LYS A 318 -13.50 -11.19 2.76
CA LYS A 318 -13.54 -9.79 3.13
C LYS A 318 -13.08 -9.70 4.58
N PRO A 319 -12.07 -8.88 4.89
CA PRO A 319 -11.78 -8.59 6.28
C PRO A 319 -13.07 -8.06 6.94
N LYS A 320 -13.29 -8.42 8.21
CA LYS A 320 -14.31 -7.73 9.01
C LYS A 320 -14.07 -6.22 8.88
N PRO A 321 -15.13 -5.39 8.81
CA PRO A 321 -14.96 -3.94 8.87
C PRO A 321 -14.08 -3.58 10.06
N TRP A 322 -13.13 -2.67 9.87
CA TRP A 322 -12.11 -2.40 10.89
C TRP A 322 -12.71 -1.92 12.23
N ASN A 323 -13.88 -1.30 12.19
CA ASN A 323 -14.67 -0.90 13.36
C ASN A 323 -15.32 -2.07 14.13
N GLU A 324 -15.16 -3.31 13.66
CA GLU A 324 -15.63 -4.55 14.30
C GLU A 324 -14.47 -5.44 14.76
N ASN A 325 -13.26 -4.88 14.82
CA ASN A 325 -12.08 -5.57 15.31
C ASN A 325 -12.18 -5.87 16.81
N GLU A 326 -11.61 -7.00 17.23
CA GLU A 326 -11.68 -7.49 18.63
C GLU A 326 -10.29 -7.80 19.22
N GLY A 327 -9.20 -7.48 18.51
CA GLY A 327 -7.82 -7.76 18.89
C GLY A 327 -7.20 -6.73 19.84
N GLU A 328 -5.86 -6.62 19.77
CA GLU A 328 -5.05 -5.72 20.60
C GLU A 328 -5.52 -4.25 20.46
N VAL A 329 -5.75 -3.57 21.59
CA VAL A 329 -6.01 -2.13 21.62
C VAL A 329 -4.71 -1.39 21.87
N LEU A 330 -4.34 -0.51 20.95
CA LEU A 330 -3.11 0.26 20.99
C LEU A 330 -3.24 1.51 21.87
N TYR A 331 -2.08 2.14 22.17
CA TYR A 331 -1.95 3.36 22.98
C TYR A 331 -2.81 4.54 22.53
N ASN A 332 -3.22 4.58 21.26
CA ASN A 332 -4.04 5.61 20.63
C ASN A 332 -5.48 5.17 20.36
N GLY A 333 -5.91 4.05 20.97
CA GLY A 333 -7.26 3.51 20.89
C GLY A 333 -7.54 2.68 19.64
N ILE A 334 -6.60 2.56 18.69
CA ILE A 334 -6.78 1.69 17.52
C ILE A 334 -6.93 0.25 18.00
N GLN A 335 -8.03 -0.40 17.60
CA GLN A 335 -8.24 -1.82 17.86
C GLN A 335 -7.85 -2.63 16.62
N LEU A 336 -6.83 -3.48 16.78
CA LEU A 336 -6.32 -4.36 15.74
C LEU A 336 -7.25 -5.56 15.50
N PRO A 337 -7.24 -6.18 14.31
CA PRO A 337 -7.89 -7.47 14.11
C PRO A 337 -7.24 -8.55 14.98
N GLU A 338 -7.98 -9.62 15.27
CA GLU A 338 -7.45 -10.76 16.05
C GLU A 338 -6.28 -11.46 15.35
N VAL A 339 -6.31 -11.52 14.02
CA VAL A 339 -5.21 -12.02 13.19
C VAL A 339 -4.31 -10.86 12.83
N TRP A 340 -3.11 -10.87 13.41
CA TRP A 340 -2.08 -9.86 13.17
C TRP A 340 -0.70 -10.51 13.06
N PRO A 341 0.18 -10.07 12.14
CA PRO A 341 -0.03 -9.01 11.14
C PRO A 341 -1.02 -9.41 10.03
N PRO A 342 -1.58 -8.43 9.27
CA PRO A 342 -2.48 -8.71 8.16
C PRO A 342 -1.88 -9.64 7.09
N GLU A 343 -2.58 -10.73 6.77
CA GLU A 343 -2.11 -11.77 5.83
C GLU A 343 -2.66 -11.62 4.39
N HIS A 344 -3.36 -10.52 4.11
CA HIS A 344 -4.21 -10.37 2.91
C HIS A 344 -3.76 -9.28 1.93
N ILE A 345 -2.55 -8.75 2.09
CA ILE A 345 -2.01 -7.76 1.14
C ILE A 345 -1.77 -8.45 -0.22
N ASP A 346 -2.44 -7.98 -1.28
CA ASP A 346 -2.22 -8.50 -2.64
C ASP A 346 -0.85 -8.01 -3.17
N PRO A 347 0.14 -8.91 -3.38
CA PRO A 347 1.46 -8.52 -3.88
C PRO A 347 1.43 -7.87 -5.28
N ARG A 348 0.36 -8.09 -6.05
CA ARG A 348 0.20 -7.56 -7.42
C ARG A 348 -0.40 -6.16 -7.46
N SER A 349 -1.10 -5.74 -6.39
CA SER A 349 -1.82 -4.46 -6.37
C SER A 349 -0.86 -3.28 -6.36
N LYS A 350 -0.90 -2.45 -7.40
CA LYS A 350 -0.11 -1.21 -7.48
C LYS A 350 -0.76 -0.01 -6.80
N LYS A 351 -1.96 -0.17 -6.23
CA LYS A 351 -2.64 0.89 -5.48
C LYS A 351 -1.88 1.21 -4.19
N PRO A 352 -2.04 2.41 -3.64
CA PRO A 352 -1.57 2.72 -2.31
C PRO A 352 -2.03 1.69 -1.29
N MET A 353 -1.16 1.37 -0.33
CA MET A 353 -1.52 0.55 0.82
C MET A 353 -2.71 1.20 1.55
N PRO A 354 -3.80 0.45 1.82
CA PRO A 354 -4.88 0.94 2.67
C PRO A 354 -4.37 1.31 4.06
N VAL A 355 -4.98 2.34 4.68
CA VAL A 355 -4.65 2.76 6.05
C VAL A 355 -5.93 2.73 6.89
N PRO A 356 -6.36 1.53 7.34
CA PRO A 356 -7.71 1.33 7.86
C PRO A 356 -8.04 2.18 9.08
N TYR A 357 -7.05 2.52 9.91
CA TYR A 357 -7.25 3.37 11.09
C TYR A 357 -7.59 4.83 10.75
N LEU A 358 -7.40 5.28 9.51
CA LEU A 358 -7.87 6.60 9.05
C LEU A 358 -9.32 6.55 8.55
N ASP A 359 -9.72 5.43 7.95
CA ASP A 359 -11.10 5.20 7.50
C ASP A 359 -12.03 4.89 8.68
N TYR A 360 -11.50 4.22 9.70
CA TYR A 360 -12.20 3.77 10.91
C TYR A 360 -11.42 4.16 12.17
N PRO A 361 -11.28 5.46 12.46
CA PRO A 361 -10.59 5.90 13.67
C PRO A 361 -11.39 5.53 14.93
N PRO A 362 -10.74 5.38 16.10
CA PRO A 362 -11.41 5.18 17.37
C PRO A 362 -12.42 6.30 17.66
N GLU A 363 -13.52 5.97 18.35
CA GLU A 363 -14.52 6.97 18.74
C GLU A 363 -13.94 8.05 19.66
N VAL A 364 -13.03 7.64 20.55
CA VAL A 364 -12.27 8.51 21.45
C VAL A 364 -10.80 8.10 21.38
N ILE A 365 -9.91 9.06 21.17
CA ILE A 365 -8.47 8.83 20.96
C ILE A 365 -7.70 9.21 22.23
N PRO A 366 -7.07 8.28 22.94
CA PRO A 366 -6.10 8.61 23.98
C PRO A 366 -4.86 9.29 23.38
N ILE A 367 -4.44 10.40 23.98
CA ILE A 367 -3.30 11.21 23.52
C ILE A 367 -2.20 11.34 24.59
N ASP A 368 -2.09 10.35 25.48
CA ASP A 368 -1.12 10.31 26.58
C ASP A 368 0.33 10.08 26.16
N VAL A 369 0.55 9.61 24.93
CA VAL A 369 1.89 9.28 24.42
C VAL A 369 2.29 10.29 23.37
N GLY A 370 3.26 11.12 23.73
CA GLY A 370 3.99 12.00 22.83
C GLY A 370 3.21 13.19 22.30
N ARG A 371 3.92 13.99 21.52
CA ARG A 371 3.35 15.09 20.75
C ARG A 371 2.44 14.56 19.66
N GLN A 372 1.25 15.14 19.55
CA GLN A 372 0.25 14.74 18.56
C GLN A 372 0.50 15.48 17.25
N LEU A 373 0.93 14.73 16.23
CA LEU A 373 1.34 15.26 14.93
C LEU A 373 0.17 15.32 13.94
N LEU A 374 0.14 16.38 13.13
CA LEU A 374 -0.92 16.66 12.14
C LEU A 374 -0.58 16.18 10.72
N VAL A 375 0.20 15.10 10.63
CA VAL A 375 0.70 14.49 9.38
C VAL A 375 -0.38 13.75 8.58
N ASP A 376 -1.53 13.44 9.19
CA ASP A 376 -2.68 12.76 8.62
C ASP A 376 -3.99 13.29 9.23
N ASP A 377 -5.14 12.70 8.87
CA ASP A 377 -6.47 13.09 9.37
C ASP A 377 -6.89 12.34 10.65
N PHE A 378 -6.02 11.53 11.26
CA PHE A 378 -6.38 10.66 12.39
C PHE A 378 -6.97 11.45 13.56
N LEU A 379 -6.41 12.63 13.85
CA LEU A 379 -6.81 13.48 14.97
C LEU A 379 -7.87 14.52 14.59
N ILE A 380 -8.14 14.74 13.30
CA ILE A 380 -8.88 15.89 12.81
C ILE A 380 -10.33 15.46 12.53
N GLU A 381 -11.28 16.15 13.17
CA GLU A 381 -12.71 15.99 12.88
C GLU A 381 -13.15 16.96 11.78
N LYS A 382 -12.69 18.22 11.89
CA LYS A 382 -13.03 19.28 10.95
C LYS A 382 -11.96 20.36 10.96
N THR A 383 -11.65 20.94 9.81
CA THR A 383 -10.73 22.08 9.69
C THR A 383 -11.04 22.90 8.45
N ASP A 384 -10.81 24.21 8.50
CA ASP A 384 -10.68 25.07 7.30
C ASP A 384 -9.22 25.52 7.05
N LEU A 385 -8.31 25.17 7.96
CA LEU A 385 -6.87 25.31 7.78
C LEU A 385 -6.35 24.42 6.64
N GLN A 386 -5.29 24.86 5.99
CA GLN A 386 -4.62 24.13 4.92
C GLN A 386 -3.45 23.34 5.48
N ARG A 387 -3.31 22.06 5.09
CA ARG A 387 -2.13 21.27 5.46
C ARG A 387 -0.96 21.60 4.53
N THR A 388 0.19 21.93 5.12
CA THR A 388 1.47 22.08 4.40
C THR A 388 2.45 21.03 4.88
N PHE A 389 3.13 20.35 3.95
CA PHE A 389 4.21 19.42 4.25
C PHE A 389 5.56 20.11 4.06
N HIS A 390 6.50 19.87 4.98
CA HIS A 390 7.82 20.48 4.95
C HIS A 390 8.92 19.42 4.90
N TYR A 391 10.09 19.82 4.40
CA TYR A 391 11.19 18.90 4.10
C TYR A 391 12.49 19.36 4.76
N PRO A 392 13.35 18.41 5.18
CA PRO A 392 14.64 18.76 5.77
C PRO A 392 15.53 19.56 4.82
N GLU A 393 16.13 20.63 5.35
CA GLU A 393 17.13 21.43 4.64
C GLU A 393 18.53 20.81 4.83
N LYS A 394 19.22 20.52 3.71
CA LYS A 394 20.58 19.99 3.75
C LYS A 394 21.55 20.99 4.36
N TYR A 395 22.40 20.53 5.26
CA TYR A 395 23.45 21.35 5.87
C TYR A 395 24.50 21.74 4.83
N GLU A 396 24.82 23.04 4.73
CA GLU A 396 25.78 23.58 3.77
C GLU A 396 27.20 23.01 3.95
N GLY A 397 27.55 22.57 5.16
CA GLY A 397 28.86 21.97 5.47
C GLY A 397 28.98 20.48 5.14
N ASN A 398 28.00 19.88 4.45
CA ASN A 398 28.07 18.48 4.05
C ASN A 398 29.23 18.17 3.08
N PRO A 399 29.80 16.95 3.10
CA PRO A 399 29.49 15.85 4.03
C PRO A 399 30.15 16.02 5.40
N VAL A 400 29.51 15.49 6.44
CA VAL A 400 29.99 15.52 7.84
C VAL A 400 30.84 14.31 8.22
N LEU A 401 30.77 13.21 7.47
CA LEU A 401 31.70 12.07 7.58
C LEU A 401 32.15 11.63 6.19
N LYS A 402 33.46 11.46 6.00
CA LYS A 402 34.08 11.04 4.74
C LYS A 402 35.28 10.12 5.01
N PRO A 403 35.76 9.37 4.00
CA PRO A 403 36.96 8.55 4.14
C PRO A 403 38.20 9.37 4.55
N GLU A 404 38.92 8.90 5.58
CA GLU A 404 40.12 9.54 6.16
C GLU A 404 41.22 8.54 6.55
N ASN A 405 40.99 7.23 6.43
CA ASN A 405 41.98 6.20 6.79
C ASN A 405 41.96 5.01 5.82
N ASP A 406 42.98 4.14 5.93
CA ASP A 406 43.20 3.01 5.03
C ASP A 406 42.04 1.99 4.96
N LEU A 407 41.27 1.81 6.05
CA LEU A 407 40.07 0.95 6.01
C LEU A 407 38.97 1.60 5.17
N GLU A 408 38.79 2.90 5.34
CA GLU A 408 37.79 3.70 4.63
C GLU A 408 38.16 3.93 3.16
N ASP A 409 39.44 3.88 2.80
CA ASP A 409 39.92 3.94 1.40
C ASP A 409 39.52 2.70 0.58
N GLY A 410 38.92 1.70 1.22
CA GLY A 410 38.37 0.52 0.56
C GLY A 410 39.40 -0.59 0.38
N ALA A 411 40.33 -0.75 1.33
CA ALA A 411 41.27 -1.86 1.38
C ALA A 411 40.50 -3.22 1.34
N GLY A 412 40.39 -3.79 0.15
CA GLY A 412 39.66 -5.04 -0.11
C GLY A 412 38.62 -4.94 -1.23
N SER A 413 37.79 -3.90 -1.26
CA SER A 413 36.76 -3.69 -2.31
C SER A 413 37.20 -2.75 -3.43
N GLY A 414 38.20 -1.91 -3.17
CA GLY A 414 38.72 -0.91 -4.09
C GLY A 414 37.88 0.36 -4.19
N TRP A 415 36.89 0.53 -3.30
CA TRP A 415 35.96 1.67 -3.29
C TRP A 415 35.95 2.34 -1.92
N ALA A 416 36.42 3.60 -1.89
CA ALA A 416 36.43 4.39 -0.68
C ALA A 416 35.02 4.68 -0.17
N GLY A 417 34.82 4.61 1.15
CA GLY A 417 33.54 4.86 1.77
C GLY A 417 33.61 5.01 3.29
N ALA A 418 32.86 5.97 3.83
CA ALA A 418 32.51 6.07 5.24
C ALA A 418 31.00 6.34 5.32
N THR A 419 30.20 5.27 5.34
CA THR A 419 28.73 5.37 5.16
C THR A 419 27.99 4.55 6.21
N PRO A 420 27.07 5.15 6.97
CA PRO A 420 26.32 4.40 7.97
C PRO A 420 25.32 3.41 7.35
N LYS A 421 24.81 3.64 6.13
CA LYS A 421 23.65 2.90 5.61
C LYS A 421 22.55 2.87 6.67
N SER A 422 21.88 1.73 6.88
CA SER A 422 20.92 1.54 7.98
C SER A 422 21.58 1.29 9.36
N GLY A 423 22.92 1.43 9.46
CA GLY A 423 23.65 1.48 10.72
C GLY A 423 23.30 2.71 11.56
N GLY A 424 23.19 2.52 12.88
CA GLY A 424 22.53 3.47 13.78
C GLY A 424 23.41 4.65 14.21
N LEU A 425 22.74 5.75 14.55
CA LEU A 425 23.29 6.90 15.26
C LEU A 425 22.43 7.12 16.51
N TRP A 426 23.03 6.90 17.68
CA TRP A 426 22.30 6.90 18.95
C TRP A 426 22.95 7.84 19.94
N TRP A 427 22.15 8.65 20.63
CA TRP A 427 22.60 9.42 21.78
C TRP A 427 22.84 8.50 22.97
N ASP A 428 24.00 8.63 23.60
CA ASP A 428 24.32 8.01 24.88
C ASP A 428 24.24 9.05 26.01
N PRO A 429 23.23 8.97 26.91
CA PRO A 429 23.05 9.93 27.98
C PRO A 429 24.10 9.77 29.09
N ASP A 430 24.70 8.60 29.27
CA ASP A 430 25.73 8.39 30.29
C ASP A 430 27.06 8.99 29.82
N ALA A 431 27.39 8.78 28.55
CA ALA A 431 28.61 9.30 27.94
C ALA A 431 28.49 10.76 27.47
N GLN A 432 27.27 11.27 27.29
CA GLN A 432 26.96 12.56 26.67
C GLN A 432 27.58 12.68 25.26
N LEU A 433 27.42 11.62 24.45
CA LEU A 433 27.98 11.52 23.10
C LEU A 433 26.96 10.91 22.13
N PHE A 434 27.02 11.36 20.88
CA PHE A 434 26.48 10.59 19.76
C PHE A 434 27.42 9.43 19.45
N LYS A 435 26.84 8.24 19.28
CA LYS A 435 27.52 7.00 18.90
C LYS A 435 27.05 6.58 17.52
N LEU A 436 27.97 6.39 16.59
CA LEU A 436 27.70 6.08 15.19
C LEU A 436 28.39 4.78 14.81
N TRP A 437 27.65 3.91 14.15
CA TRP A 437 28.19 2.75 13.45
C TRP A 437 28.15 3.01 11.96
N TYR A 438 29.26 2.75 11.27
CA TYR A 438 29.34 2.97 9.83
C TYR A 438 30.17 1.91 9.10
N GLU A 439 29.88 1.73 7.82
CA GLU A 439 30.66 0.88 6.94
C GLU A 439 31.88 1.65 6.44
N ALA A 440 33.06 1.09 6.69
CA ALA A 440 34.35 1.58 6.19
C ALA A 440 34.74 0.78 4.94
N GLY A 441 34.80 1.48 3.80
CA GLY A 441 34.96 0.91 2.47
C GLY A 441 33.75 0.11 2.00
N TRP A 442 33.43 0.13 0.71
CA TRP A 442 32.25 -0.60 0.21
C TRP A 442 32.34 -2.10 0.54
N LEU A 443 31.40 -2.63 1.34
CA LEU A 443 31.40 -4.03 1.82
C LEU A 443 32.70 -4.45 2.54
N GLY A 444 33.38 -3.48 3.17
CA GLY A 444 34.64 -3.69 3.89
C GLY A 444 34.42 -4.27 5.29
N THR A 445 34.17 -3.39 6.26
CA THR A 445 33.88 -3.74 7.65
C THR A 445 32.95 -2.70 8.29
N ILE A 446 32.47 -2.97 9.51
CA ILE A 446 31.76 -1.96 10.32
C ILE A 446 32.76 -1.35 11.30
N CYS A 447 32.80 -0.02 11.34
CA CYS A 447 33.57 0.80 12.26
C CYS A 447 32.65 1.63 13.16
N TYR A 448 33.24 2.23 14.18
CA TYR A 448 32.56 3.01 15.20
C TYR A 448 33.15 4.42 15.32
N ALA A 449 32.28 5.41 15.43
CA ALA A 449 32.67 6.81 15.61
C ALA A 449 31.83 7.44 16.72
N THR A 450 32.39 8.46 17.36
CA THR A 450 31.67 9.26 18.37
C THR A 450 31.70 10.72 18.00
N SER A 451 30.68 11.46 18.42
CA SER A 451 30.66 12.90 18.25
C SER A 451 30.07 13.58 19.48
N LYS A 452 30.64 14.73 19.82
CA LYS A 452 30.01 15.66 20.76
C LYS A 452 28.94 16.44 19.99
N ASP A 453 29.32 17.22 18.99
CA ASP A 453 28.40 18.14 18.33
C ASP A 453 27.56 17.55 17.18
N GLY A 454 27.67 16.25 16.90
CA GLY A 454 27.00 15.57 15.79
C GLY A 454 27.48 15.98 14.39
N ILE A 455 28.52 16.82 14.28
CA ILE A 455 29.07 17.30 13.01
C ILE A 455 30.50 16.78 12.83
N HIS A 456 31.33 16.86 13.87
CA HIS A 456 32.71 16.38 13.87
C HIS A 456 32.77 15.00 14.53
N TRP A 457 33.34 14.04 13.81
CA TRP A 457 33.33 12.63 14.20
C TRP A 457 34.73 12.14 14.56
N ASP A 458 34.91 11.77 15.82
CA ASP A 458 36.10 11.09 16.32
C ASP A 458 36.02 9.60 16.01
N ARG A 459 37.15 9.00 15.61
CA ARG A 459 37.30 7.57 15.34
C ARG A 459 38.14 6.92 16.44
N PRO A 460 37.54 6.62 17.61
CA PRO A 460 38.29 6.05 18.72
C PRO A 460 38.82 4.66 18.36
N GLU A 461 40.07 4.37 18.71
CA GLU A 461 40.62 3.02 18.59
C GLU A 461 39.79 2.04 19.43
N THR A 462 39.50 0.88 18.86
CA THR A 462 38.86 -0.25 19.55
C THR A 462 39.91 -1.33 19.78
N ASP A 463 39.63 -2.24 20.71
CA ASP A 463 40.48 -3.40 20.98
C ASP A 463 40.21 -4.59 20.04
N VAL A 464 39.26 -4.47 19.11
CA VAL A 464 38.96 -5.48 18.07
C VAL A 464 40.09 -5.56 17.04
N LEU A 465 40.61 -4.41 16.60
CA LEU A 465 41.76 -4.30 15.71
C LEU A 465 42.60 -3.09 16.09
N SER A 466 43.77 -3.33 16.68
CA SER A 466 44.66 -2.26 17.13
C SER A 466 45.04 -1.31 15.99
N GLY A 467 45.03 -0.02 16.30
CA GLY A 467 45.23 1.10 15.39
C GLY A 467 43.98 1.53 14.62
N TYR A 468 42.85 0.85 14.77
CA TYR A 468 41.62 1.10 14.04
C TYR A 468 40.40 1.14 14.94
N ASN A 469 39.29 1.67 14.41
CA ASN A 469 38.01 1.79 15.08
C ASN A 469 36.98 0.73 14.62
N GLN A 470 37.48 -0.42 14.16
CA GLN A 470 36.65 -1.51 13.66
C GLN A 470 35.86 -2.16 14.80
N VAL A 471 34.62 -2.58 14.53
CA VAL A 471 33.78 -3.29 15.52
C VAL A 471 33.25 -4.63 15.01
N LEU A 472 33.09 -4.80 13.69
CA LEU A 472 32.72 -6.12 13.17
C LEU A 472 33.90 -7.09 13.32
N PRO A 473 33.71 -8.30 13.89
CA PRO A 473 34.79 -9.28 14.06
C PRO A 473 35.55 -9.61 12.77
N PHE A 474 36.83 -9.97 12.91
CA PHE A 474 37.70 -10.30 11.78
C PHE A 474 37.15 -11.46 10.94
N GLY A 475 37.24 -11.33 9.61
CA GLY A 475 36.77 -12.34 8.65
C GLY A 475 35.29 -12.21 8.27
N LEU A 476 34.51 -11.43 9.00
CA LEU A 476 33.13 -11.09 8.62
C LEU A 476 33.09 -9.84 7.74
N LYS A 477 32.07 -9.75 6.89
CA LYS A 477 31.85 -8.59 6.01
C LYS A 477 30.37 -8.20 6.01
N PRO A 478 30.05 -6.90 6.04
CA PRO A 478 28.68 -6.43 5.97
C PRO A 478 28.22 -6.23 4.51
N ASP A 479 26.96 -6.54 4.24
CA ASP A 479 26.21 -6.08 3.05
C ASP A 479 24.94 -5.35 3.49
N SER A 480 24.15 -6.04 4.31
CA SER A 480 22.88 -5.54 4.85
C SER A 480 22.94 -5.62 6.35
N TRP A 481 22.79 -4.50 7.04
CA TRP A 481 23.00 -4.48 8.48
C TRP A 481 22.30 -3.31 9.17
N THR A 482 22.11 -3.44 10.48
CA THR A 482 21.46 -2.44 11.34
C THR A 482 21.95 -2.60 12.79
N VAL A 483 22.08 -1.47 13.49
CA VAL A 483 22.37 -1.43 14.94
C VAL A 483 21.25 -0.65 15.62
N VAL A 484 20.52 -1.30 16.53
CA VAL A 484 19.43 -0.70 17.30
C VAL A 484 19.81 -0.68 18.77
N ARG A 485 19.66 0.48 19.42
CA ARG A 485 19.72 0.56 20.88
C ARG A 485 18.38 0.10 21.46
N ASP A 486 18.43 -0.88 22.33
CA ASP A 486 17.29 -1.35 23.10
C ASP A 486 17.19 -0.56 24.41
N TRP A 487 16.25 0.38 24.49
CA TRP A 487 16.01 1.19 25.68
C TRP A 487 15.25 0.45 26.78
N TRP A 488 14.69 -0.73 26.48
CA TRP A 488 13.73 -1.43 27.33
C TRP A 488 14.28 -2.75 27.88
N THR A 489 15.39 -3.24 27.33
CA THR A 489 16.10 -4.36 27.92
C THR A 489 16.53 -4.06 29.35
N LYS A 490 16.36 -5.05 30.22
CA LYS A 490 16.91 -5.05 31.58
C LYS A 490 18.27 -5.76 31.63
N ASP A 491 18.64 -6.44 30.55
CA ASP A 491 19.91 -7.12 30.44
C ASP A 491 21.00 -6.12 30.01
N PRO A 492 21.99 -5.83 30.88
CA PRO A 492 23.07 -4.90 30.55
C PRO A 492 23.97 -5.39 29.42
N ASP A 493 23.99 -6.69 29.13
CA ASP A 493 24.80 -7.29 28.05
C ASP A 493 24.09 -7.21 26.69
N ALA A 494 22.85 -6.73 26.66
CA ALA A 494 21.99 -6.75 25.48
C ALA A 494 21.46 -5.36 25.08
N LYS A 495 22.17 -4.28 25.46
CA LYS A 495 21.78 -2.89 25.17
C LYS A 495 21.71 -2.55 23.68
N TYR A 496 22.49 -3.23 22.86
CA TYR A 496 22.50 -3.06 21.40
C TYR A 496 22.14 -4.38 20.74
N LYS A 497 21.22 -4.33 19.78
CA LYS A 497 20.91 -5.43 18.88
C LYS A 497 21.54 -5.14 17.53
N ILE A 498 22.34 -6.08 17.04
CA ILE A 498 23.03 -5.94 15.76
C ILE A 498 22.62 -7.05 14.82
N PHE A 499 22.29 -6.67 13.60
CA PHE A 499 21.83 -7.56 12.54
C PHE A 499 22.77 -7.40 11.35
N VAL A 500 23.45 -8.47 10.91
CA VAL A 500 24.47 -8.40 9.84
C VAL A 500 24.35 -9.56 8.87
N ARG A 501 24.02 -9.27 7.61
CA ARG A 501 24.08 -10.21 6.49
C ARG A 501 25.34 -9.96 5.66
N GLY A 502 26.02 -11.04 5.27
CA GLY A 502 27.18 -11.01 4.39
C GLY A 502 26.85 -10.72 2.91
N PRO A 503 27.88 -10.43 2.08
CA PRO A 503 27.71 -10.18 0.65
C PRO A 503 27.49 -11.47 -0.14
N GLY A 504 26.77 -11.40 -1.24
CA GLY A 504 26.61 -12.57 -2.14
C GLY A 504 25.39 -12.55 -3.05
N GLY A 505 24.46 -11.61 -2.85
CA GLY A 505 23.24 -11.44 -3.65
C GLY A 505 22.24 -12.60 -3.63
N LYS A 506 22.63 -13.78 -3.16
CA LYS A 506 21.75 -14.92 -2.92
C LYS A 506 21.00 -14.75 -1.59
N PRO A 507 19.77 -15.29 -1.47
CA PRO A 507 19.09 -15.33 -0.19
C PRO A 507 19.91 -16.10 0.84
N GLU A 508 20.21 -15.46 1.95
CA GLU A 508 21.04 -15.99 3.05
C GLU A 508 20.51 -15.40 4.37
N GLY A 509 20.72 -16.12 5.48
CA GLY A 509 20.42 -15.58 6.81
C GLY A 509 21.42 -14.49 7.22
N ALA A 510 21.05 -13.70 8.21
CA ALA A 510 21.92 -12.74 8.86
C ALA A 510 22.40 -13.26 10.22
N MET A 511 23.54 -12.76 10.67
CA MET A 511 24.04 -12.95 12.03
C MET A 511 23.37 -11.93 12.94
N CYS A 512 22.74 -12.40 14.01
CA CYS A 512 22.06 -11.60 15.02
C CYS A 512 22.85 -11.64 16.33
N PHE A 513 23.32 -10.46 16.76
CA PHE A 513 24.16 -10.27 17.94
C PHE A 513 23.45 -9.42 18.98
N GLU A 514 23.72 -9.70 20.25
CA GLU A 514 23.49 -8.78 21.35
C GLU A 514 24.84 -8.25 21.84
N SER A 515 24.85 -6.99 22.29
CA SER A 515 26.07 -6.33 22.76
C SER A 515 25.80 -5.33 23.88
N PRO A 516 26.66 -5.26 24.92
CA PRO A 516 26.57 -4.26 25.97
C PRO A 516 26.88 -2.83 25.50
N ASP A 517 27.75 -2.68 24.50
CA ASP A 517 28.31 -1.39 24.10
C ASP A 517 28.27 -1.15 22.58
N GLY A 518 27.85 -2.14 21.81
CA GLY A 518 27.85 -2.13 20.35
C GLY A 518 29.24 -2.19 19.73
N ILE A 519 30.29 -2.45 20.53
CA ILE A 519 31.67 -2.63 20.08
C ILE A 519 32.06 -4.10 20.18
N HIS A 520 31.67 -4.76 21.28
CA HIS A 520 31.95 -6.16 21.54
C HIS A 520 30.75 -7.03 21.17
N PHE A 521 30.91 -7.83 20.12
CA PHE A 521 29.86 -8.66 19.56
C PHE A 521 30.01 -10.06 20.19
N GLY A 522 28.99 -10.50 20.92
CA GLY A 522 28.97 -11.85 21.51
C GLY A 522 28.78 -12.95 20.47
N ASP A 523 28.37 -14.13 20.94
CA ASP A 523 27.91 -15.20 20.05
C ASP A 523 26.69 -14.73 19.26
N TYR A 524 26.55 -15.20 18.02
CA TYR A 524 25.42 -14.86 17.16
C TYR A 524 24.51 -16.05 16.86
N THR A 525 23.24 -15.73 16.66
CA THR A 525 22.26 -16.65 16.07
C THR A 525 22.07 -16.31 14.60
N MET A 526 21.98 -17.33 13.74
CA MET A 526 21.61 -17.12 12.33
C MET A 526 20.10 -16.94 12.21
N SER A 527 19.69 -15.89 11.51
CA SER A 527 18.30 -15.66 11.15
C SER A 527 17.81 -16.65 10.10
N GLY A 528 16.49 -16.67 9.87
CA GLY A 528 15.90 -17.25 8.67
C GLY A 528 16.42 -16.59 7.39
N VAL A 529 16.24 -17.27 6.25
CA VAL A 529 16.73 -16.78 4.94
C VAL A 529 16.04 -15.46 4.56
N MET A 530 16.80 -14.54 3.97
CA MET A 530 16.29 -13.23 3.54
C MET A 530 17.04 -12.68 2.32
N GLY A 531 16.45 -11.65 1.68
CA GLY A 531 17.13 -10.89 0.64
C GLY A 531 18.12 -9.84 1.17
N ASP A 532 18.95 -9.30 0.28
CA ASP A 532 19.86 -8.19 0.57
C ASP A 532 19.12 -6.87 0.86
N ARG A 533 19.69 -6.00 1.68
CA ARG A 533 19.08 -4.77 2.22
C ARG A 533 17.85 -5.01 3.09
N SER A 534 17.75 -6.17 3.73
CA SER A 534 16.84 -6.31 4.87
C SER A 534 17.40 -5.60 6.10
N THR A 535 16.51 -5.10 6.95
CA THR A 535 16.82 -4.31 8.16
C THR A 535 15.86 -4.68 9.29
N MET A 536 16.05 -4.09 10.46
CA MET A 536 15.18 -4.28 11.62
C MET A 536 14.97 -2.98 12.38
N PHE A 537 13.91 -2.92 13.18
CA PHE A 537 13.67 -1.85 14.13
C PHE A 537 12.81 -2.37 15.30
N TYR A 538 12.79 -1.63 16.40
CA TYR A 538 11.89 -1.91 17.51
C TYR A 538 10.68 -0.98 17.46
N ASN A 539 9.48 -1.56 17.55
CA ASN A 539 8.23 -0.82 17.71
C ASN A 539 7.82 -0.85 19.19
N PRO A 540 8.07 0.23 19.96
CA PRO A 540 7.76 0.27 21.38
C PRO A 540 6.28 0.46 21.69
N PHE A 541 5.48 0.93 20.73
CA PHE A 541 4.03 1.04 20.89
C PHE A 541 3.36 -0.33 20.99
N ARG A 542 3.93 -1.34 20.31
CA ARG A 542 3.51 -2.73 20.34
C ARG A 542 4.44 -3.66 21.11
N LYS A 543 5.61 -3.16 21.49
CA LYS A 543 6.71 -3.89 22.14
C LYS A 543 7.19 -5.09 21.31
N LYS A 544 7.39 -4.85 20.02
CA LYS A 544 7.80 -5.87 19.05
C LYS A 544 9.09 -5.49 18.35
N TRP A 545 9.99 -6.46 18.21
CA TRP A 545 11.04 -6.43 17.20
C TRP A 545 10.40 -6.69 15.84
N VAL A 546 10.64 -5.78 14.89
CA VAL A 546 10.12 -5.86 13.53
C VAL A 546 11.28 -6.02 12.56
N TYR A 547 11.16 -6.99 11.67
CA TYR A 547 12.13 -7.25 10.62
C TYR A 547 11.52 -6.83 9.28
N SER A 548 12.15 -5.83 8.67
CA SER A 548 11.84 -5.33 7.35
C SER A 548 12.65 -6.17 6.37
N LEU A 549 12.02 -7.19 5.76
CA LEU A 549 12.74 -8.19 4.97
C LEU A 549 12.68 -7.83 3.49
N ARG A 550 13.83 -7.75 2.81
CA ARG A 550 13.89 -7.55 1.35
C ARG A 550 13.12 -8.63 0.63
N SER A 551 12.38 -8.22 -0.40
CA SER A 551 11.60 -9.09 -1.26
C SER A 551 11.52 -8.59 -2.70
N SER A 552 10.84 -9.36 -3.54
CA SER A 552 10.88 -9.25 -5.01
C SER A 552 9.52 -9.40 -5.70
N PHE A 553 8.41 -9.36 -4.97
CA PHE A 553 7.06 -9.60 -5.53
C PHE A 553 6.58 -8.49 -6.50
N ARG A 554 7.13 -7.27 -6.37
CA ARG A 554 6.90 -6.15 -7.30
C ARG A 554 8.21 -5.38 -7.54
N GLY A 555 9.21 -6.07 -8.07
CA GLY A 555 10.59 -5.59 -7.98
C GLY A 555 11.00 -5.49 -6.51
N ARG A 556 11.95 -4.62 -6.18
CA ARG A 556 12.36 -4.40 -4.78
C ARG A 556 11.15 -3.99 -3.92
N SER A 557 10.86 -4.81 -2.91
CA SER A 557 9.69 -4.75 -2.03
C SER A 557 10.04 -5.34 -0.65
N ARG A 558 9.08 -5.38 0.30
CA ARG A 558 9.28 -5.84 1.69
C ARG A 558 8.24 -6.87 2.13
N HIS A 559 8.71 -7.92 2.80
CA HIS A 559 7.89 -8.69 3.74
C HIS A 559 8.10 -8.18 5.17
N TYR A 560 7.13 -8.47 6.04
CA TYR A 560 7.11 -8.12 7.45
C TYR A 560 7.17 -9.36 8.31
N TRP A 561 7.97 -9.30 9.37
CA TRP A 561 7.98 -10.27 10.44
C TRP A 561 8.11 -9.53 11.77
N GLU A 562 7.46 -10.05 12.81
CA GLU A 562 7.59 -9.49 14.15
C GLU A 562 7.70 -10.55 15.24
N ALA A 563 8.34 -10.18 16.35
CA ALA A 563 8.50 -11.03 17.52
C ALA A 563 8.65 -10.21 18.81
N ASP A 564 8.40 -10.82 19.96
CA ASP A 564 8.62 -10.20 21.27
C ASP A 564 10.11 -10.10 21.63
N ASP A 565 10.89 -11.11 21.25
CA ASP A 565 12.32 -11.22 21.54
C ASP A 565 13.16 -11.11 20.26
N PHE A 566 14.33 -10.48 20.36
CA PHE A 566 15.20 -10.23 19.22
C PHE A 566 15.91 -11.49 18.69
N ILE A 567 16.41 -12.36 19.57
CA ILE A 567 17.19 -13.54 19.17
C ILE A 567 16.26 -14.67 18.75
N ASP A 568 15.16 -14.89 19.46
CA ASP A 568 14.16 -15.87 19.03
C ASP A 568 13.39 -15.37 17.81
N GLY A 569 13.15 -14.06 17.72
CA GLY A 569 12.47 -13.42 16.60
C GLY A 569 13.20 -13.51 15.27
N CYS A 570 14.52 -13.69 15.26
CA CYS A 570 15.26 -13.80 14.01
C CYS A 570 15.06 -15.15 13.30
N LYS A 571 14.44 -16.14 13.97
CA LYS A 571 14.27 -17.52 13.48
C LYS A 571 12.94 -17.71 12.71
N TRP A 572 12.64 -16.84 11.76
CA TRP A 572 11.47 -17.02 10.89
C TRP A 572 11.66 -18.20 9.91
N PRO A 573 10.57 -18.86 9.48
CA PRO A 573 10.65 -19.96 8.51
C PRO A 573 11.02 -19.45 7.11
N ASP A 574 11.54 -20.35 6.28
CA ASP A 574 11.79 -20.08 4.87
C ASP A 574 10.51 -19.63 4.16
N PHE A 575 10.65 -18.67 3.25
CA PHE A 575 9.53 -18.10 2.52
C PHE A 575 9.92 -17.68 1.10
N ASP A 576 8.93 -17.60 0.22
CA ASP A 576 9.12 -17.15 -1.15
C ASP A 576 9.26 -15.63 -1.22
N LEU A 577 10.45 -15.14 -1.55
CA LEU A 577 10.70 -13.71 -1.74
C LEU A 577 9.84 -13.07 -2.84
N LYS A 578 9.24 -13.85 -3.75
CA LYS A 578 8.30 -13.35 -4.76
C LYS A 578 6.85 -13.32 -4.27
N GLY A 579 6.58 -13.83 -3.08
CA GLY A 579 5.26 -13.81 -2.45
C GLY A 579 4.20 -14.67 -3.15
N ALA A 580 4.56 -15.41 -4.20
CA ALA A 580 3.61 -16.16 -5.01
C ALA A 580 3.13 -17.44 -4.30
N SER A 581 3.92 -17.93 -3.36
CA SER A 581 3.70 -19.17 -2.61
C SER A 581 3.74 -18.97 -1.09
N TRP A 582 3.35 -17.77 -0.61
CA TRP A 582 3.31 -17.48 0.84
C TRP A 582 2.40 -18.45 1.61
N GLU A 583 2.83 -18.90 2.78
CA GLU A 583 2.07 -19.79 3.67
C GLU A 583 1.87 -19.16 5.06
N LYS A 584 0.81 -19.57 5.76
CA LYS A 584 0.52 -19.08 7.11
C LYS A 584 1.69 -19.38 8.06
N GLY A 585 2.07 -18.40 8.87
CA GLY A 585 3.21 -18.49 9.78
C GLY A 585 4.56 -18.10 9.17
N GLN A 586 4.60 -17.75 7.88
CA GLN A 586 5.77 -17.12 7.24
C GLN A 586 5.71 -15.59 7.36
N PRO A 587 6.85 -14.89 7.17
CA PRO A 587 6.83 -13.44 6.97
C PRO A 587 5.78 -13.03 5.93
N VAL A 588 4.97 -12.01 6.24
CA VAL A 588 3.81 -11.61 5.43
C VAL A 588 4.18 -10.56 4.39
N ILE A 589 3.44 -10.52 3.27
CA ILE A 589 3.55 -9.45 2.28
C ILE A 589 3.26 -8.12 2.97
N TRP A 590 4.10 -7.10 2.75
CA TRP A 590 3.99 -5.84 3.48
C TRP A 590 4.01 -4.62 2.57
N ALA A 591 5.19 -4.11 2.22
CA ALA A 591 5.32 -2.79 1.60
C ALA A 591 6.04 -2.85 0.25
N ALA A 592 5.62 -1.99 -0.67
CA ALA A 592 6.26 -1.77 -1.96
C ALA A 592 5.99 -0.33 -2.43
N SER A 593 6.69 0.12 -3.48
CA SER A 593 6.30 1.35 -4.17
C SER A 593 4.95 1.16 -4.85
N ASP A 594 4.17 2.21 -4.94
CA ASP A 594 2.83 2.21 -5.53
C ASP A 594 2.73 3.19 -6.70
N GLU A 595 1.58 3.23 -7.36
CA GLU A 595 1.33 4.05 -8.54
C GLU A 595 1.37 5.56 -8.29
N LEU A 596 1.39 6.00 -7.03
CA LEU A 596 1.56 7.41 -6.67
C LEU A 596 3.03 7.81 -6.50
N ASP A 597 3.97 6.86 -6.49
CA ASP A 597 5.40 7.15 -6.44
C ASP A 597 5.89 7.61 -7.83
N PRO A 598 6.28 8.89 -8.01
CA PRO A 598 6.58 9.43 -9.34
C PRO A 598 7.83 8.80 -9.94
N GLU A 599 7.81 8.51 -11.24
CA GLU A 599 9.03 8.08 -11.93
C GLU A 599 10.05 9.23 -12.02
N ASP A 600 11.31 8.87 -12.18
CA ASP A 600 12.33 9.85 -12.56
C ASP A 600 12.09 10.37 -13.98
N VAL A 601 12.15 11.69 -14.17
CA VAL A 601 11.83 12.36 -15.43
C VAL A 601 12.80 12.01 -16.58
N GLU A 602 14.04 11.66 -16.25
CA GLU A 602 15.08 11.32 -17.24
C GLU A 602 15.21 9.81 -17.42
N VAL A 603 15.28 9.06 -16.30
CA VAL A 603 15.52 7.60 -16.32
C VAL A 603 14.28 6.84 -16.77
N LYS A 604 13.07 7.31 -16.43
CA LYS A 604 11.77 6.74 -16.84
C LYS A 604 11.65 5.22 -16.64
N GLN A 605 12.09 4.77 -15.46
CA GLN A 605 11.92 3.40 -15.01
C GLN A 605 10.93 3.36 -13.85
N GLY A 606 10.09 2.33 -13.83
CA GLY A 606 9.12 2.13 -12.76
C GLY A 606 9.80 2.08 -11.39
N THR A 607 9.23 2.80 -10.43
CA THR A 607 9.76 2.92 -9.07
C THR A 607 9.72 1.58 -8.34
N GLN A 608 10.65 1.39 -7.39
CA GLN A 608 10.69 0.22 -6.51
C GLN A 608 11.00 0.65 -5.07
N LEU A 609 10.56 -0.10 -4.06
CA LEU A 609 10.89 0.16 -2.66
C LEU A 609 12.24 -0.46 -2.30
N TYR A 610 13.29 0.36 -2.28
CA TYR A 610 14.64 -0.10 -1.99
C TYR A 610 14.80 -0.48 -0.51
N ASN A 611 14.24 0.28 0.41
CA ASN A 611 14.31 -0.03 1.83
C ASN A 611 13.15 0.62 2.58
N LEU A 612 12.84 0.09 3.76
CA LEU A 612 11.93 0.70 4.72
C LEU A 612 12.56 0.57 6.11
N ASP A 613 13.13 1.68 6.58
CA ASP A 613 13.58 1.84 7.96
C ASP A 613 12.51 2.61 8.74
N ALA A 614 12.41 2.37 10.04
CA ALA A 614 11.42 2.99 10.91
C ALA A 614 11.95 3.20 12.33
N VAL A 615 11.45 4.22 13.00
CA VAL A 615 11.75 4.52 14.41
C VAL A 615 10.51 5.10 15.09
N ALA A 616 10.37 4.90 16.39
CA ALA A 616 9.36 5.60 17.16
C ALA A 616 9.76 7.06 17.36
N TYR A 617 8.87 7.98 16.95
CA TYR A 617 9.01 9.42 17.14
C TYR A 617 7.70 9.97 17.69
N GLU A 618 7.76 10.54 18.89
CA GLU A 618 6.64 11.08 19.63
C GLU A 618 5.49 10.07 19.73
N SER A 619 4.38 10.34 19.02
CA SER A 619 3.15 9.55 19.03
C SER A 619 2.99 8.63 17.82
N ILE A 620 4.03 8.42 16.99
CA ILE A 620 3.94 7.60 15.77
C ILE A 620 5.20 6.76 15.54
N MET A 621 5.09 5.73 14.70
CA MET A 621 6.24 5.19 13.97
C MET A 621 6.51 6.08 12.76
N LEU A 622 7.67 6.74 12.74
CA LEU A 622 8.20 7.48 11.60
C LEU A 622 8.97 6.51 10.71
N GLY A 623 8.74 6.56 9.39
CA GLY A 623 9.39 5.70 8.42
C GLY A 623 10.04 6.49 7.29
N PHE A 624 11.13 5.93 6.75
CA PHE A 624 11.68 6.35 5.47
C PHE A 624 11.44 5.26 4.43
N TYR A 625 10.59 5.56 3.46
CA TYR A 625 10.50 4.82 2.21
C TYR A 625 11.66 5.25 1.33
N GLN A 626 12.67 4.39 1.19
CA GLN A 626 13.76 4.64 0.25
C GLN A 626 13.32 4.22 -1.16
N ILE A 627 12.85 5.16 -1.95
CA ILE A 627 12.33 4.89 -3.30
C ILE A 627 13.49 4.83 -4.28
N TRP A 628 13.60 3.70 -5.00
CA TRP A 628 14.50 3.55 -6.13
C TRP A 628 13.83 4.04 -7.40
N ARG A 629 14.53 4.88 -8.17
CA ARG A 629 14.03 5.47 -9.42
C ARG A 629 14.90 5.16 -10.64
N GLY A 630 15.80 4.18 -10.51
CA GLY A 630 16.68 3.76 -11.59
C GLY A 630 18.03 4.51 -11.65
N PRO A 631 18.88 4.18 -12.63
CA PRO A 631 18.73 3.05 -13.53
C PRO A 631 19.13 1.72 -12.84
N HIS A 632 18.95 0.59 -13.53
CA HIS A 632 19.45 -0.70 -13.05
C HIS A 632 20.97 -0.71 -13.01
N ASN A 633 21.55 -1.50 -12.08
CA ASN A 633 23.00 -1.55 -11.84
C ASN A 633 23.84 -1.75 -13.12
N HIS A 634 23.37 -2.53 -14.11
CA HIS A 634 24.11 -2.78 -15.35
C HIS A 634 24.16 -1.56 -16.29
N GLN A 635 23.40 -0.52 -16.00
CA GLN A 635 23.34 0.76 -16.70
C GLN A 635 24.08 1.87 -15.91
N CYS A 636 24.54 1.57 -14.70
CA CYS A 636 25.27 2.48 -13.82
C CYS A 636 26.76 2.46 -14.18
N PHE A 637 27.14 3.14 -15.26
CA PHE A 637 28.51 3.24 -15.78
C PHE A 637 29.42 4.11 -14.90
N GLY A 638 29.63 3.71 -13.64
CA GLY A 638 30.35 4.50 -12.64
C GLY A 638 29.50 5.57 -11.94
N VAL A 639 28.33 5.88 -12.50
CA VAL A 639 27.34 6.79 -11.90
C VAL A 639 26.43 6.02 -10.92
N PRO A 640 26.20 6.53 -9.70
CA PRO A 640 25.30 5.91 -8.73
C PRO A 640 23.87 5.79 -9.28
N LYS A 641 23.15 4.74 -8.87
CA LYS A 641 21.70 4.67 -9.10
C LYS A 641 20.97 5.72 -8.25
N ILE A 642 19.77 6.11 -8.63
CA ILE A 642 18.93 7.04 -7.89
C ILE A 642 18.10 6.27 -6.88
N THR A 643 18.38 6.54 -5.61
CA THR A 643 17.46 6.27 -4.50
C THR A 643 17.29 7.54 -3.69
N GLU A 644 16.10 7.77 -3.17
CA GLU A 644 15.74 8.98 -2.43
C GLU A 644 14.84 8.62 -1.24
N LEU A 645 14.76 9.51 -0.25
CA LEU A 645 14.05 9.24 1.00
C LEU A 645 12.74 10.00 1.07
N ASN A 646 11.65 9.28 1.30
CA ASN A 646 10.30 9.83 1.42
C ASN A 646 9.74 9.48 2.80
N PHE A 647 9.10 10.44 3.47
CA PHE A 647 8.47 10.17 4.75
C PHE A 647 7.28 9.22 4.59
N ALA A 648 7.05 8.43 5.63
CA ALA A 648 5.86 7.63 5.85
C ALA A 648 5.55 7.61 7.34
N TYR A 649 4.27 7.53 7.69
CA TYR A 649 3.79 7.61 9.07
C TYR A 649 2.91 6.41 9.40
N SER A 650 3.11 5.78 10.54
CA SER A 650 2.28 4.67 10.98
C SER A 650 1.85 4.84 12.43
N ARG A 651 0.57 4.59 12.70
CA ARG A 651 -0.04 4.66 14.05
C ARG A 651 -0.33 3.28 14.65
N ASP A 652 -0.28 2.23 13.83
CA ASP A 652 -0.42 0.84 14.25
C ASP A 652 0.87 0.01 14.09
N GLY A 653 1.90 0.59 13.46
CA GLY A 653 3.19 -0.04 13.24
C GLY A 653 3.26 -0.99 12.04
N PHE A 654 2.19 -1.09 11.23
CA PHE A 654 2.16 -1.92 10.03
C PHE A 654 1.65 -1.17 8.80
N HIS A 655 0.55 -0.42 8.90
CA HIS A 655 0.02 0.37 7.79
C HIS A 655 0.68 1.74 7.75
N TRP A 656 1.09 2.17 6.55
CA TRP A 656 1.86 3.40 6.34
C TRP A 656 1.07 4.45 5.58
N ALA A 657 0.70 5.53 6.25
CA ALA A 657 0.17 6.74 5.64
C ALA A 657 1.28 7.50 4.92
N ARG A 658 1.06 7.80 3.63
CA ARG A 658 1.93 8.59 2.76
C ARG A 658 1.10 9.64 2.01
N PRO A 659 0.49 10.61 2.72
CA PRO A 659 -0.36 11.63 2.10
C PRO A 659 0.42 12.59 1.21
N ASP A 660 1.72 12.77 1.49
CA ASP A 660 2.66 13.43 0.60
C ASP A 660 3.63 12.40 -0.03
N ARG A 661 3.94 12.61 -1.32
CA ARG A 661 4.81 11.74 -2.12
C ARG A 661 6.10 12.44 -2.57
N ASN A 662 6.30 13.68 -2.14
CA ASN A 662 7.53 14.39 -2.44
C ASN A 662 8.71 13.74 -1.72
N THR A 663 9.89 13.92 -2.31
CA THR A 663 11.14 13.43 -1.75
C THR A 663 11.56 14.37 -0.61
N ALA A 664 11.77 13.82 0.59
CA ALA A 664 12.22 14.58 1.75
C ALA A 664 13.74 14.81 1.74
N ILE A 665 14.52 13.81 1.35
CA ILE A 665 15.96 13.95 1.13
C ILE A 665 16.29 13.40 -0.26
N GLU A 666 16.56 14.33 -1.17
CA GLU A 666 16.82 14.04 -2.58
C GLU A 666 18.29 13.76 -2.88
N SER A 667 18.51 13.03 -3.96
CA SER A 667 19.85 12.92 -4.56
C SER A 667 20.16 14.19 -5.34
N SER A 668 21.42 14.64 -5.33
CA SER A 668 21.75 15.89 -6.05
C SER A 668 21.73 15.69 -7.57
N ARG A 669 22.00 14.47 -8.07
CA ARG A 669 22.11 14.06 -9.48
C ARG A 669 23.23 14.74 -10.28
N GLU A 670 23.74 15.86 -9.80
CA GLU A 670 24.85 16.61 -10.37
C GLU A 670 26.18 15.86 -10.27
N ALA A 671 26.95 15.86 -11.36
CA ALA A 671 28.28 15.27 -11.36
C ALA A 671 29.24 16.09 -10.47
N GLY A 672 30.08 15.40 -9.70
CA GLY A 672 31.08 16.03 -8.82
C GLY A 672 30.59 16.33 -7.40
N THR A 673 29.31 16.14 -7.10
CA THR A 673 28.79 16.20 -5.73
C THR A 673 29.02 14.88 -4.99
N TRP A 674 29.08 14.95 -3.66
CA TRP A 674 29.31 13.77 -2.83
C TRP A 674 28.06 12.88 -2.70
N ASP A 675 26.86 13.45 -2.81
CA ASP A 675 25.55 12.78 -2.72
C ASP A 675 24.82 12.74 -4.06
N ARG A 676 25.58 12.61 -5.16
CA ARG A 676 25.06 12.52 -6.53
C ARG A 676 23.92 11.51 -6.66
N GLY A 677 24.04 10.36 -5.98
CA GLY A 677 22.97 9.38 -5.96
C GLY A 677 23.10 8.37 -4.82
N TYR A 678 22.27 7.34 -4.93
CA TYR A 678 22.18 6.23 -4.02
C TYR A 678 21.99 6.66 -2.55
N VAL A 679 21.13 7.67 -2.33
CA VAL A 679 20.85 8.24 -1.01
C VAL A 679 20.14 7.22 -0.12
N GLN A 680 20.61 7.06 1.13
CA GLN A 680 20.10 6.06 2.08
C GLN A 680 19.87 6.64 3.48
N SER A 681 18.84 6.14 4.16
CA SER A 681 18.53 6.44 5.57
C SER A 681 19.43 5.66 6.52
N LEU A 682 19.51 6.15 7.77
CA LEU A 682 19.97 5.40 8.94
C LEU A 682 18.82 4.70 9.64
N GLY A 683 19.11 3.61 10.37
CA GLY A 683 18.09 2.80 11.04
C GLY A 683 17.30 3.54 12.13
N ASN A 684 17.91 4.53 12.79
CA ASN A 684 17.24 5.39 13.77
C ASN A 684 16.52 6.59 13.14
N ILE A 685 16.65 6.81 11.82
CA ILE A 685 16.10 7.91 11.01
C ILE A 685 16.60 9.31 11.41
N CYS A 686 16.44 9.71 12.67
CA CYS A 686 16.75 11.04 13.16
C CYS A 686 17.19 11.06 14.62
N VAL A 687 17.74 12.21 15.03
CA VAL A 687 18.01 12.60 16.41
C VAL A 687 17.48 14.01 16.66
N LEU A 688 17.40 14.38 17.93
CA LEU A 688 16.84 15.65 18.39
C LEU A 688 17.96 16.57 18.84
N ARG A 689 17.90 17.82 18.36
CA ARG A 689 18.90 18.86 18.65
C ARG A 689 18.14 20.14 18.95
N GLY A 690 17.88 20.36 20.24
CA GLY A 690 17.04 21.45 20.70
C GLY A 690 15.67 21.43 20.03
N ASP A 691 15.36 22.50 19.30
CA ASP A 691 14.10 22.73 18.60
C ASP A 691 14.10 22.19 17.15
N LYS A 692 15.10 21.37 16.78
CA LYS A 692 15.23 20.74 15.46
C LYS A 692 15.30 19.22 15.53
N ILE A 693 14.90 18.61 14.42
CA ILE A 693 15.17 17.21 14.07
C ILE A 693 16.34 17.21 13.10
N TRP A 694 17.32 16.35 13.36
CA TRP A 694 18.49 16.15 12.51
C TRP A 694 18.40 14.78 11.85
N PHE A 695 18.43 14.77 10.53
CA PHE A 695 18.41 13.58 9.68
C PHE A 695 19.78 13.40 9.07
N TYR A 696 20.45 12.33 9.48
CA TYR A 696 21.68 11.90 8.81
C TYR A 696 21.30 11.03 7.62
N TYR A 697 22.09 11.10 6.56
CA TYR A 697 21.86 10.30 5.35
C TYR A 697 23.18 9.95 4.68
N SER A 698 23.20 8.80 4.02
CA SER A 698 24.33 8.38 3.19
C SER A 698 24.13 8.85 1.75
N GLY A 699 25.21 9.18 1.06
CA GLY A 699 25.23 9.53 -0.35
C GLY A 699 26.49 9.01 -1.04
N PHE A 700 26.41 8.80 -2.35
CA PHE A 700 27.51 8.28 -3.17
C PHE A 700 27.79 9.26 -4.32
N ALA A 701 29.07 9.58 -4.52
CA ALA A 701 29.50 10.40 -5.65
C ALA A 701 29.65 9.57 -6.93
N GLY A 702 30.07 8.31 -6.76
CA GLY A 702 30.48 7.43 -7.84
C GLY A 702 31.89 7.70 -8.37
N ASP A 703 32.26 6.96 -9.41
CA ASP A 703 33.53 7.08 -10.13
C ASP A 703 33.36 6.63 -11.59
N GLU A 704 33.17 7.60 -12.48
CA GLU A 704 32.98 7.37 -13.92
C GLU A 704 34.25 6.86 -14.62
N SER A 705 35.43 7.05 -14.02
CA SER A 705 36.67 6.47 -14.55
C SER A 705 36.71 4.95 -14.43
N ARG A 706 35.83 4.39 -13.60
CA ARG A 706 35.65 2.94 -13.40
C ARG A 706 34.21 2.51 -13.71
N PRO A 707 33.84 2.39 -15.00
CA PRO A 707 32.46 2.10 -15.42
C PRO A 707 31.86 0.83 -14.82
N LYS A 708 32.69 -0.15 -14.46
CA LYS A 708 32.26 -1.36 -13.75
C LYS A 708 32.45 -1.16 -12.25
N GLY A 709 31.35 -1.04 -11.53
CA GLY A 709 31.33 -0.99 -10.06
C GLY A 709 31.55 0.40 -9.45
N GLY A 710 32.03 1.40 -10.23
CA GLY A 710 32.27 2.76 -9.74
C GLY A 710 31.05 3.47 -9.16
N MET A 711 29.84 2.97 -9.43
CA MET A 711 28.58 3.46 -8.82
C MET A 711 28.58 3.41 -7.28
N TYR A 712 29.46 2.60 -6.68
CA TYR A 712 29.59 2.39 -5.23
C TYR A 712 30.79 3.14 -4.61
N ALA A 713 31.51 3.93 -5.41
CA ALA A 713 32.67 4.66 -4.94
C ALA A 713 32.30 5.95 -4.20
N ASN A 714 33.19 6.36 -3.30
CA ASN A 714 33.20 7.67 -2.65
C ASN A 714 31.90 7.94 -1.89
N SER A 715 31.52 7.01 -1.02
CA SER A 715 30.35 7.17 -0.16
C SER A 715 30.68 7.96 1.11
N ALA A 716 29.77 8.84 1.52
CA ALA A 716 29.93 9.69 2.69
C ALA A 716 28.58 9.86 3.42
N MET A 717 28.60 10.53 4.58
CA MET A 717 27.40 10.90 5.34
C MET A 717 27.20 12.41 5.34
N GLY A 718 25.96 12.82 5.11
CA GLY A 718 25.50 14.20 5.26
C GLY A 718 24.44 14.34 6.34
N LEU A 719 24.06 15.58 6.56
CA LEU A 719 23.07 16.02 7.53
C LEU A 719 22.03 16.91 6.83
N ALA A 720 20.76 16.73 7.18
CA ALA A 720 19.68 17.66 6.89
C ALA A 720 18.89 17.96 8.17
N THR A 721 18.30 19.15 8.27
CA THR A 721 17.60 19.56 9.50
C THR A 721 16.18 20.03 9.19
N LEU A 722 15.27 19.78 10.12
CA LEU A 722 13.89 20.25 10.09
C LEU A 722 13.52 20.81 11.46
N ARG A 723 12.51 21.68 11.54
CA ARG A 723 11.87 22.05 12.81
C ARG A 723 11.42 20.79 13.56
N ARG A 724 11.51 20.78 14.89
CA ARG A 724 10.85 19.78 15.76
C ARG A 724 9.39 19.65 15.35
N ASP A 725 8.92 18.42 15.15
CA ASP A 725 7.56 18.10 14.65
C ASP A 725 7.20 18.70 13.28
N GLY A 726 8.17 19.26 12.56
CA GLY A 726 7.97 20.08 11.38
C GLY A 726 7.53 19.34 10.12
N PHE A 727 7.16 18.06 10.20
CA PHE A 727 6.80 17.26 9.02
C PHE A 727 5.59 17.82 8.27
N ALA A 728 4.60 18.29 9.02
CA ALA A 728 3.41 18.94 8.50
C ALA A 728 2.90 20.00 9.48
N SER A 729 2.24 21.02 8.94
CA SER A 729 1.52 22.03 9.72
C SER A 729 0.12 22.26 9.16
N MET A 730 -0.75 22.82 9.99
CA MET A 730 -2.06 23.31 9.62
C MET A 730 -2.03 24.84 9.65
N ASP A 731 -2.20 25.45 8.48
CA ASP A 731 -1.86 26.84 8.23
C ASP A 731 -3.07 27.67 7.81
N THR A 732 -3.00 28.97 8.06
CA THR A 732 -3.86 29.96 7.42
C THR A 732 -3.15 31.31 7.32
N ARG A 733 -3.46 32.08 6.27
CA ARG A 733 -3.04 33.50 6.13
C ARG A 733 -4.11 34.48 6.60
N LEU A 734 -5.28 33.98 6.96
CA LEU A 734 -6.39 34.73 7.54
C LEU A 734 -6.69 34.07 8.89
N SER A 735 -7.96 34.07 9.31
CA SER A 735 -8.41 33.30 10.45
C SER A 735 -9.03 31.96 10.00
N GLY A 736 -8.88 30.94 10.82
CA GLY A 736 -9.48 29.62 10.64
C GLY A 736 -9.46 28.82 11.93
N GLU A 737 -10.02 27.62 11.89
CA GLU A 737 -10.07 26.71 13.02
C GLU A 737 -9.82 25.25 12.64
N LEU A 738 -9.22 24.51 13.57
CA LEU A 738 -9.13 23.06 13.57
C LEU A 738 -9.82 22.51 14.80
N LEU A 739 -10.77 21.60 14.58
CA LEU A 739 -11.44 20.82 15.61
C LEU A 739 -10.92 19.39 15.59
N THR A 740 -10.41 18.93 16.72
CA THR A 740 -9.99 17.53 16.88
C THR A 740 -11.21 16.61 16.97
N ARG A 741 -10.99 15.33 16.68
CA ARG A 741 -11.86 14.25 17.16
C ARG A 741 -11.91 14.23 18.69
N PRO A 742 -12.87 13.52 19.31
CA PRO A 742 -12.85 13.30 20.75
C PRO A 742 -11.53 12.66 21.19
N VAL A 743 -10.88 13.27 22.18
CA VAL A 743 -9.63 12.80 22.77
C VAL A 743 -9.77 12.63 24.28
N THR A 744 -8.90 11.81 24.87
CA THR A 744 -8.72 11.68 26.33
C THR A 744 -7.26 11.79 26.69
N PHE A 745 -6.98 12.24 27.92
CA PHE A 745 -5.63 12.42 28.44
C PHE A 745 -5.61 12.32 29.96
N SER A 746 -4.43 12.04 30.50
CA SER A 746 -4.07 12.04 31.93
C SER A 746 -3.25 13.28 32.35
N GLY A 747 -2.84 14.11 31.38
CA GLY A 747 -2.08 15.33 31.60
C GLY A 747 -2.94 16.49 32.15
N LYS A 748 -2.27 17.59 32.47
CA LYS A 748 -2.86 18.79 33.09
C LYS A 748 -2.67 20.06 32.28
N TYR A 749 -1.61 20.16 31.49
CA TYR A 749 -1.21 21.40 30.83
C TYR A 749 -1.17 21.20 29.31
N LEU A 750 -1.96 21.98 28.56
CA LEU A 750 -1.94 21.94 27.10
C LEU A 750 -0.70 22.65 26.56
N PHE A 751 0.02 22.00 25.67
CA PHE A 751 1.16 22.54 24.95
C PHE A 751 0.95 22.45 23.44
N VAL A 752 1.58 23.37 22.71
CA VAL A 752 1.58 23.42 21.24
C VAL A 752 2.96 23.70 20.69
N ASN A 753 3.18 23.24 19.46
CA ASN A 753 4.24 23.70 18.59
C ASN A 753 3.61 24.55 17.48
N ALA A 754 3.88 25.86 17.49
CA ALA A 754 3.23 26.82 16.61
C ALA A 754 4.18 27.95 16.19
N ASP A 755 3.92 28.49 15.01
CA ASP A 755 4.61 29.63 14.42
C ASP A 755 3.55 30.68 14.01
N VAL A 756 3.33 31.67 14.88
CA VAL A 756 2.32 32.73 14.77
C VAL A 756 2.89 34.11 15.16
N PRO A 757 4.00 34.58 14.55
CA PRO A 757 4.68 35.80 14.98
C PRO A 757 3.86 37.07 14.69
N ASP A 758 3.10 37.08 13.59
CA ASP A 758 2.25 38.18 13.14
C ASP A 758 0.76 37.84 13.25
N GLY A 759 0.45 36.87 14.12
CA GLY A 759 -0.86 36.25 14.21
C GLY A 759 -1.21 35.86 15.65
N SER A 760 -2.15 34.94 15.81
CA SER A 760 -2.46 34.38 17.11
C SER A 760 -2.98 32.96 17.05
N LEU A 761 -2.72 32.20 18.11
CA LEU A 761 -3.30 30.88 18.33
C LEU A 761 -4.02 30.87 19.68
N GLN A 762 -5.25 30.41 19.70
CA GLN A 762 -6.02 30.14 20.93
C GLN A 762 -6.62 28.74 20.85
N ALA A 763 -6.72 28.04 21.99
CA ALA A 763 -7.41 26.75 22.06
C ALA A 763 -8.62 26.83 23.01
N ASP A 764 -9.74 26.28 22.58
CA ASP A 764 -10.88 25.99 23.43
C ASP A 764 -10.98 24.48 23.67
N VAL A 765 -11.41 24.09 24.86
CA VAL A 765 -11.73 22.70 25.20
C VAL A 765 -13.25 22.54 25.25
N LEU A 766 -13.77 21.61 24.46
CA LEU A 766 -15.21 21.39 24.30
C LEU A 766 -15.61 20.04 24.92
N ASP A 767 -16.77 20.00 25.58
CA ASP A 767 -17.39 18.77 26.04
C ASP A 767 -18.00 17.95 24.88
N GLN A 768 -18.60 16.80 25.20
CA GLN A 768 -19.24 15.93 24.21
C GLN A 768 -20.46 16.57 23.52
N ASN A 769 -21.08 17.58 24.12
CA ASN A 769 -22.20 18.33 23.56
C ASN A 769 -21.74 19.52 22.70
N GLY A 770 -20.43 19.78 22.63
CA GLY A 770 -19.85 20.92 21.91
C GLY A 770 -19.86 22.24 22.71
N ASN A 771 -20.13 22.19 24.02
CA ASN A 771 -20.02 23.38 24.87
C ASN A 771 -18.56 23.61 25.25
N VAL A 772 -18.13 24.88 25.24
CA VAL A 772 -16.81 25.26 25.72
C VAL A 772 -16.77 25.14 27.25
N VAL A 773 -15.86 24.31 27.76
CA VAL A 773 -15.64 24.08 29.20
C VAL A 773 -14.33 24.67 29.72
N ALA A 774 -13.39 24.99 28.82
CA ALA A 774 -12.18 25.76 29.13
C ALA A 774 -11.71 26.53 27.89
N GLU A 775 -11.02 27.64 28.09
CA GLU A 775 -10.46 28.49 27.03
C GLU A 775 -9.05 28.94 27.43
N THR A 776 -8.13 28.98 26.48
CA THR A 776 -6.77 29.48 26.72
C THR A 776 -6.66 30.97 26.45
N VAL A 777 -5.63 31.61 26.99
CA VAL A 777 -5.15 32.91 26.50
C VAL A 777 -4.55 32.72 25.10
N ALA A 778 -4.71 33.71 24.23
CA ALA A 778 -4.10 33.69 22.89
C ALA A 778 -2.58 33.83 22.98
N PHE A 779 -1.87 33.06 22.16
CA PHE A 779 -0.42 33.07 22.00
C PHE A 779 -0.03 33.71 20.67
N THR A 780 1.03 34.53 20.70
CA THR A 780 1.69 35.11 19.51
C THR A 780 3.20 34.87 19.66
N GLY A 781 3.84 34.39 18.59
CA GLY A 781 5.27 34.06 18.57
C GLY A 781 5.56 32.75 17.87
N ASP A 782 6.85 32.38 17.85
CA ASP A 782 7.35 31.10 17.35
C ASP A 782 7.89 30.26 18.51
N SER A 783 7.29 29.08 18.75
CA SER A 783 7.73 28.16 19.80
C SER A 783 7.42 26.70 19.47
N THR A 784 8.37 25.82 19.76
CA THR A 784 8.21 24.36 19.65
C THR A 784 7.69 23.71 20.94
N ILE A 785 7.47 24.47 22.01
CA ILE A 785 7.00 23.99 23.32
C ILE A 785 6.25 25.09 24.09
N GLN A 786 5.20 25.63 23.47
CA GLN A 786 4.40 26.69 24.08
C GLN A 786 3.31 26.13 25.00
N MET A 787 3.35 26.47 26.28
CA MET A 787 2.23 26.21 27.19
C MET A 787 1.05 27.15 26.89
N MET A 788 -0.15 26.59 26.74
CA MET A 788 -1.39 27.34 26.55
C MET A 788 -2.11 27.52 27.88
N SER A 789 -1.89 28.66 28.55
CA SER A 789 -2.49 28.93 29.86
C SER A 789 -4.00 29.15 29.77
N LEU A 790 -4.78 28.56 30.68
CA LEU A 790 -6.23 28.79 30.73
C LEU A 790 -6.55 30.21 31.23
N SER A 791 -7.57 30.82 30.64
CA SER A 791 -7.99 32.21 30.95
C SER A 791 -8.41 32.42 32.41
N ASN A 792 -8.82 31.35 33.10
CA ASN A 792 -9.20 31.39 34.51
C ASN A 792 -8.05 31.05 35.48
N GLY A 793 -6.83 30.80 34.96
CA GLY A 793 -5.65 30.44 35.74
C GLY A 793 -5.63 29.01 36.30
N SER A 794 -6.59 28.16 35.94
CA SER A 794 -6.61 26.73 36.30
C SER A 794 -5.82 25.86 35.30
N ASP A 795 -5.74 24.56 35.59
CA ASP A 795 -5.21 23.53 34.69
C ASP A 795 -6.36 22.63 34.17
N LEU A 796 -6.02 21.62 33.33
CA LEU A 796 -6.98 20.68 32.75
C LEU A 796 -7.30 19.48 33.64
N SER A 797 -6.84 19.42 34.90
CA SER A 797 -7.04 18.24 35.77
C SER A 797 -8.51 17.85 35.95
N ALA A 798 -9.44 18.82 35.90
CA ALA A 798 -10.87 18.54 36.01
C ALA A 798 -11.45 17.76 34.82
N LEU A 799 -10.72 17.69 33.70
CA LEU A 799 -11.10 17.02 32.46
C LEU A 799 -10.32 15.71 32.24
N GLU A 800 -9.48 15.30 33.19
CA GLU A 800 -8.70 14.06 33.14
C GLU A 800 -9.61 12.85 32.82
N GLY A 801 -9.23 12.07 31.81
CA GLY A 801 -9.97 10.89 31.37
C GLY A 801 -11.35 11.16 30.75
N GLN A 802 -11.81 12.41 30.68
CA GLN A 802 -13.09 12.76 30.05
C GLN A 802 -12.90 12.96 28.54
N PRO A 803 -13.78 12.40 27.69
CA PRO A 803 -13.73 12.70 26.26
C PRO A 803 -14.04 14.17 25.98
N VAL A 804 -13.07 14.89 25.42
CA VAL A 804 -13.18 16.30 25.04
C VAL A 804 -12.70 16.52 23.61
N ARG A 805 -12.94 17.70 23.05
CA ARG A 805 -12.31 18.15 21.79
C ARG A 805 -11.51 19.40 22.02
N PHE A 806 -10.40 19.54 21.31
CA PHE A 806 -9.68 20.80 21.21
C PHE A 806 -10.11 21.53 19.94
N ARG A 807 -10.51 22.80 20.07
CA ARG A 807 -10.71 23.71 18.95
C ARG A 807 -9.59 24.73 18.95
N PHE A 808 -8.68 24.61 18.01
CA PHE A 808 -7.60 25.56 17.77
C PHE A 808 -8.10 26.65 16.82
N LYS A 809 -8.18 27.89 17.30
CA LYS A 809 -8.46 29.09 16.50
C LYS A 809 -7.13 29.72 16.13
N LEU A 810 -6.83 29.74 14.84
CA LEU A 810 -5.57 30.20 14.29
C LEU A 810 -5.82 31.44 13.43
N ASP A 811 -5.00 32.47 13.62
CA ASP A 811 -4.95 33.66 12.78
C ASP A 811 -3.52 33.86 12.29
N ASN A 812 -3.34 33.92 10.98
CA ASN A 812 -2.06 34.17 10.30
C ASN A 812 -0.84 33.42 10.89
N GLY A 813 -0.73 32.13 10.59
CA GLY A 813 0.41 31.31 11.01
C GLY A 813 0.17 29.82 10.81
N ALA A 814 0.90 29.01 11.58
CA ALA A 814 0.98 27.55 11.45
C ALA A 814 0.92 26.84 12.81
N LEU A 815 0.14 25.75 12.89
CA LEU A 815 0.12 24.80 14.01
C LEU A 815 0.75 23.47 13.56
N TYR A 816 1.81 23.01 14.23
CA TYR A 816 2.53 21.78 13.87
C TYR A 816 2.12 20.57 14.71
N SER A 817 1.97 20.75 16.03
CA SER A 817 1.62 19.68 16.97
C SER A 817 1.01 20.22 18.26
N PHE A 818 0.35 19.35 19.03
CA PHE A 818 -0.17 19.66 20.37
C PHE A 818 -0.07 18.44 21.30
N TRP A 819 -0.09 18.65 22.62
CA TRP A 819 -0.15 17.57 23.61
C TRP A 819 -0.58 18.08 24.99
N VAL A 820 -0.94 17.17 25.90
CA VAL A 820 -1.25 17.53 27.29
C VAL A 820 -0.20 16.94 28.22
N SER A 821 0.69 17.79 28.72
CA SER A 821 1.77 17.43 29.64
C SER A 821 1.25 17.22 31.06
N LYS A 822 1.89 16.33 31.82
CA LYS A 822 1.61 16.08 33.24
C LYS A 822 2.02 17.23 34.15
N ASP A 823 2.99 18.02 33.72
CA ASP A 823 3.55 19.15 34.47
C ASP A 823 3.96 20.31 33.54
N GLU A 824 4.39 21.42 34.14
CA GLU A 824 4.74 22.67 33.44
C GLU A 824 6.04 22.57 32.61
N SER A 825 6.80 21.46 32.69
CA SER A 825 8.00 21.28 31.86
C SER A 825 7.68 21.13 30.37
N GLY A 826 6.45 20.73 30.05
CA GLY A 826 6.03 20.40 28.70
C GLY A 826 6.58 19.06 28.18
N ARG A 827 7.05 18.16 29.06
CA ARG A 827 7.41 16.78 28.69
C ARG A 827 6.26 16.14 27.90
N SER A 828 6.60 15.46 26.81
CA SER A 828 5.58 14.84 25.96
C SER A 828 5.29 13.38 26.33
N ASP A 829 6.18 12.73 27.09
CA ASP A 829 6.17 11.27 27.30
C ASP A 829 6.17 10.46 25.99
N GLY A 830 6.58 11.09 24.89
CA GLY A 830 6.72 10.49 23.56
C GLY A 830 8.11 9.96 23.31
N TYR A 831 8.26 9.14 22.26
CA TYR A 831 9.56 8.54 21.92
C TYR A 831 10.49 9.53 21.22
N VAL A 832 11.78 9.50 21.53
CA VAL A 832 12.76 10.49 21.04
C VAL A 832 13.61 10.01 19.85
N ALA A 833 13.14 8.99 19.12
CA ALA A 833 13.90 8.36 18.04
C ALA A 833 15.31 7.93 18.49
N GLY A 834 16.37 8.45 17.84
CA GLY A 834 17.76 8.21 18.23
C GLY A 834 18.22 8.95 19.50
N GLY A 835 17.37 9.78 20.11
CA GLY A 835 17.67 10.59 21.29
C GLY A 835 18.32 11.94 20.95
N GLY A 836 18.93 12.58 21.96
CA GLY A 836 19.64 13.85 21.81
C GLY A 836 20.12 14.45 23.14
N PRO A 837 20.91 15.53 23.12
CA PRO A 837 21.40 16.20 24.32
C PRO A 837 20.25 16.58 25.28
N GLY A 838 20.45 16.31 26.56
CA GLY A 838 19.45 16.56 27.61
C GLY A 838 18.41 15.46 27.82
N TYR A 839 18.29 14.48 26.90
CA TYR A 839 17.44 13.30 27.10
C TYR A 839 18.20 12.22 27.89
N ASP A 840 17.48 11.52 28.78
CA ASP A 840 18.00 10.49 29.68
C ASP A 840 17.66 9.05 29.22
N GLY A 841 16.78 8.90 28.24
CA GLY A 841 16.28 7.62 27.76
C GLY A 841 15.63 7.70 26.38
N GLY A 842 14.88 6.66 26.02
CA GLY A 842 14.13 6.57 24.76
C GLY A 842 12.81 7.35 24.75
N ILE A 843 12.48 8.09 25.81
CA ILE A 843 11.22 8.83 26.00
C ILE A 843 11.53 10.25 26.47
N ASP A 844 10.76 11.25 26.03
CA ASP A 844 10.84 12.63 26.51
C ASP A 844 10.18 12.77 27.89
N THR A 845 10.99 12.64 28.93
CA THR A 845 10.59 12.84 30.34
C THR A 845 10.94 14.24 30.87
N VAL A 846 11.56 15.09 30.05
CA VAL A 846 12.29 16.30 30.48
C VAL A 846 11.74 17.60 29.90
N GLY A 847 11.04 17.56 28.75
CA GLY A 847 10.43 18.73 28.14
C GLY A 847 11.42 19.86 27.83
N ALA A 848 11.10 21.07 28.27
CA ALA A 848 11.88 22.28 28.03
C ALA A 848 13.32 22.23 28.59
N ALA A 849 13.61 21.33 29.54
CA ALA A 849 14.96 21.14 30.04
C ALA A 849 15.92 20.64 28.95
N ALA A 850 15.46 19.84 27.98
CA ALA A 850 16.27 19.40 26.85
C ALA A 850 16.71 20.58 25.95
N LEU A 851 15.85 21.58 25.75
CA LEU A 851 16.20 22.79 25.00
C LEU A 851 17.28 23.61 25.70
N SER A 852 17.26 23.64 27.03
CA SER A 852 18.27 24.34 27.84
C SER A 852 19.60 23.60 27.81
N ALA A 853 19.57 22.26 27.93
CA ALA A 853 20.74 21.41 27.83
C ALA A 853 21.41 21.53 26.45
N GLU A 854 20.65 21.59 25.35
CA GLU A 854 21.19 21.80 24.01
C GLU A 854 21.98 23.11 23.91
N LYS A 855 21.49 24.21 24.52
CA LYS A 855 22.21 25.50 24.52
C LYS A 855 23.52 25.41 25.28
N GLU A 856 23.55 24.71 26.41
CA GLU A 856 24.79 24.48 27.14
C GLU A 856 25.75 23.60 26.34
N PHE A 857 25.21 22.58 25.68
CA PHE A 857 25.96 21.62 24.89
C PHE A 857 26.59 22.26 23.64
N SER A 858 25.84 23.07 22.91
CA SER A 858 26.32 23.81 21.73
C SER A 858 27.38 24.88 22.04
N ASN A 859 27.52 25.28 23.31
CA ASN A 859 28.51 26.25 23.76
C ASN A 859 29.84 25.61 24.23
N ARG A 860 29.92 24.27 24.30
CA ARG A 860 31.12 23.51 24.67
C ARG A 860 31.85 23.03 23.43
#